data_AF-A0A8T3WF82-F1
#
_entry.id   AF-A0A8T3WF82-F1
#
_cell.length_a   1.000
_cell.length_b   1.000
_cell.length_c   1.000
_cell.angle_alpha   90.00
_cell.angle_beta   90.00
_cell.angle_gamma   90.00
#
_symmetry.space_group_name_H-M   'P 1'
#
loop_
_entity.id
_entity.type
_entity.pdbx_description
1 polymer ?
#
loop_
_entity_poly.entity_id
_entity_poly.type
_entity_poly.pdbx_seq_one_letter_code
_entity_poly.pdbx_strand_id
1 'polypeptide(L)'
;MKLKKLVLNSVPFFLLLLLANIGNARDFTDFTATTLPSVELCPCSNQAYTVTVQNTGSVENSYTIAAAGDAAEWVKFSPSRFILQPGQAGSLNVVVNSVCNIKGNFSLEVFITTNNGLTKAIKQTLKINECYDYSLQEGNVVDGAGENVAYTEHDGPYSLCTDEQKSIPILITNNENFENQYRLLLDAPEWAKLNVEEARLGAKSSGIALVDFDTSKILGKFDFKLDAISELGKVQRKKDIEVNVEKCYELDISLEKKEVTICSGEKTEYNVVVKNSGTLKQDVKLEAEGAEWAGFENNPELKLADDEEESAALALSPEEDASGEFTITVSATPDNKTSFRVSDAINVNVVSKAACYQANINARAGITNTYKEDFFFAKVTNNGVKKANYKASVEGPSWVTVNPQALELNPGQTGNLNVELNPPNDAEPNTYGIKIILESNDAIYSKDIDIKLRKETELEKNFKAGLKAYQYYFYLLIAIIILVLIFIKPIMRAKNKIKTRYEKYKIRRERLGALRAAREKRQEERKKQKEQEEKARERQEKREAQKESQKTKRKHKALFKKYRAWVFSLIALAALVLLGHYFKLYNLRYTHIYLRNIFVGYLYYILIGVGVVAVLFLLVLLFNYISKRKKRKKKPKKETKEIAKEKIKIEEKKAEKRIKKEKRWYNKPLYIVIILALLIALITAVAYFDLFKQIRDFAALYSYYFGLGIIILIIIIGVLSFYKPAIKVKE
;
A
#
# COMPACT_ATOMS: atom_id res chain seq x y z
N MET A 1 -117.88 107.69 55.79
CA MET A 1 -119.14 107.49 55.02
C MET A 1 -118.85 106.46 53.93
N LYS A 2 -119.56 105.32 53.96
CA LYS A 2 -119.96 104.37 52.87
C LYS A 2 -119.13 104.35 51.56
N LEU A 3 -118.89 103.27 50.80
CA LEU A 3 -119.19 101.82 50.80
C LEU A 3 -118.72 101.34 49.39
N LYS A 4 -118.20 100.11 49.25
CA LYS A 4 -118.16 99.23 48.03
C LYS A 4 -117.17 99.52 46.86
N LYS A 5 -116.19 98.61 46.70
CA LYS A 5 -116.04 97.61 45.59
C LYS A 5 -114.71 96.86 45.82
N LEU A 6 -114.67 95.62 46.31
CA LEU A 6 -115.10 94.31 45.78
C LEU A 6 -114.12 93.69 44.77
N VAL A 7 -113.38 92.69 45.27
CA VAL A 7 -112.81 91.49 44.60
C VAL A 7 -111.72 91.70 43.54
N LEU A 8 -110.45 91.60 43.98
CA LEU A 8 -109.35 90.97 43.22
C LEU A 8 -108.10 90.82 44.11
N ASN A 9 -107.96 89.72 44.86
CA ASN A 9 -106.66 89.16 45.33
C ASN A 9 -106.87 87.97 46.27
N SER A 10 -107.34 86.84 45.72
CA SER A 10 -107.37 85.53 46.41
C SER A 10 -106.66 84.45 45.57
N VAL A 11 -105.61 84.82 44.85
CA VAL A 11 -104.85 83.93 43.94
C VAL A 11 -103.57 83.31 44.55
N PRO A 12 -102.94 83.78 45.64
CA PRO A 12 -101.74 83.07 46.13
C PRO A 12 -102.01 81.98 47.18
N PHE A 13 -103.25 81.82 47.69
CA PHE A 13 -103.52 80.81 48.74
C PHE A 13 -103.99 79.44 48.19
N PHE A 14 -104.46 79.38 46.94
CA PHE A 14 -104.88 78.12 46.30
C PHE A 14 -103.73 77.42 45.52
N LEU A 15 -102.61 78.11 45.27
CA LEU A 15 -101.41 77.53 44.66
C LEU A 15 -100.47 76.87 45.69
N LEU A 16 -100.58 77.24 46.97
CA LEU A 16 -99.77 76.64 48.06
C LEU A 16 -100.37 75.34 48.62
N LEU A 17 -101.67 75.09 48.40
CA LEU A 17 -102.38 73.88 48.84
C LEU A 17 -102.48 72.78 47.76
N LEU A 18 -102.06 73.08 46.53
CA LEU A 18 -101.92 72.10 45.43
C LEU A 18 -100.50 71.53 45.30
N LEU A 19 -99.51 72.08 46.03
CA LEU A 19 -98.14 71.54 46.12
C LEU A 19 -97.91 70.67 47.38
N ALA A 20 -98.90 70.54 48.26
CA ALA A 20 -98.79 69.79 49.52
C ALA A 20 -99.39 68.38 49.48
N ASN A 21 -99.67 67.81 48.30
CA ASN A 21 -100.26 66.47 48.16
C ASN A 21 -99.57 65.59 47.09
N ILE A 22 -98.25 65.68 46.95
CA ILE A 22 -97.42 64.61 46.36
C ILE A 22 -96.17 64.44 47.23
N GLY A 23 -96.40 64.09 48.50
CA GLY A 23 -95.37 63.68 49.45
C GLY A 23 -95.54 62.22 49.86
N ASN A 24 -96.15 61.38 49.01
CA ASN A 24 -95.89 59.94 49.13
C ASN A 24 -94.45 59.77 48.63
N ALA A 25 -93.48 59.87 49.55
CA ALA A 25 -92.19 59.24 49.35
C ALA A 25 -92.50 57.76 49.16
N ARG A 26 -92.74 57.36 47.91
CA ARG A 26 -92.79 55.95 47.56
C ARG A 26 -91.40 55.44 47.90
N ASP A 27 -91.32 54.54 48.87
CA ASP A 27 -90.10 53.79 49.14
C ASP A 27 -89.65 53.19 47.81
N PHE A 28 -88.64 53.82 47.22
CA PHE A 28 -88.12 53.43 45.93
C PHE A 28 -86.91 52.56 46.20
N THR A 29 -87.02 51.32 45.77
CA THR A 29 -85.98 50.31 45.93
C THR A 29 -85.22 50.22 44.62
N ASP A 30 -83.94 50.50 44.67
CA ASP A 30 -83.07 50.44 43.50
C ASP A 30 -81.61 50.25 43.94
N PHE A 31 -80.80 49.70 43.04
CA PHE A 31 -79.37 49.55 43.27
C PHE A 31 -78.59 49.53 41.96
N THR A 32 -77.32 49.90 42.02
CA THR A 32 -76.38 49.70 40.92
C THR A 32 -75.39 48.61 41.28
N ALA A 33 -74.99 47.82 40.30
CA ALA A 33 -73.97 46.80 40.48
C ALA A 33 -72.96 46.90 39.35
N THR A 34 -71.67 46.89 39.69
CA THR A 34 -70.57 47.12 38.77
C THR A 34 -69.48 46.08 38.97
N THR A 35 -68.92 45.62 37.86
CA THR A 35 -67.82 44.65 37.82
C THR A 35 -67.20 44.63 36.42
N LEU A 36 -66.16 43.84 36.23
CA LEU A 36 -65.52 43.65 34.93
C LEU A 36 -66.46 42.86 34.00
N PRO A 37 -66.67 43.32 32.76
CA PRO A 37 -67.54 42.62 31.79
C PRO A 37 -66.95 41.28 31.32
N SER A 38 -65.63 41.15 31.39
CA SER A 38 -64.90 39.92 31.06
C SER A 38 -63.75 39.73 32.05
N VAL A 39 -63.52 38.49 32.46
CA VAL A 39 -62.40 38.09 33.30
C VAL A 39 -61.62 37.00 32.57
N GLU A 40 -60.34 37.24 32.35
CA GLU A 40 -59.45 36.24 31.76
C GLU A 40 -58.88 35.33 32.85
N LEU A 41 -58.97 34.03 32.62
CA LEU A 41 -58.60 32.99 33.57
C LEU A 41 -57.80 31.90 32.85
N CYS A 42 -57.05 31.12 33.63
CA CYS A 42 -56.43 29.90 33.15
C CYS A 42 -57.26 28.69 33.60
N PRO A 43 -57.13 27.53 32.95
CA PRO A 43 -57.71 26.29 33.44
C PRO A 43 -57.04 25.93 34.76
N CYS A 44 -57.74 25.17 35.62
CA CYS A 44 -57.23 24.78 36.94
C CYS A 44 -56.81 25.97 37.83
N SER A 45 -57.35 27.17 37.60
CA SER A 45 -56.97 28.38 38.34
C SER A 45 -57.99 28.71 39.43
N ASN A 46 -57.49 29.24 40.54
CA ASN A 46 -58.30 29.84 41.58
C ASN A 46 -58.03 31.35 41.58
N GLN A 47 -59.00 32.13 41.10
CA GLN A 47 -58.89 33.59 41.03
C GLN A 47 -60.08 34.26 41.67
N ALA A 48 -59.83 35.35 42.39
CA ALA A 48 -60.87 36.18 42.98
C ALA A 48 -60.90 37.56 42.33
N TYR A 49 -62.10 38.08 42.11
CA TYR A 49 -62.33 39.48 41.73
C TYR A 49 -63.54 40.04 42.48
N THR A 50 -63.71 41.36 42.45
CA THR A 50 -64.73 42.04 43.25
C THR A 50 -65.92 42.49 42.40
N VAL A 51 -67.13 42.37 42.95
CA VAL A 51 -68.35 43.00 42.45
C VAL A 51 -68.78 44.04 43.48
N THR A 52 -69.03 45.26 43.04
CA THR A 52 -69.48 46.35 43.90
C THR A 52 -70.96 46.61 43.67
N VAL A 53 -71.73 46.61 44.76
CA VAL A 53 -73.17 46.87 44.78
C VAL A 53 -73.43 48.11 45.59
N GLN A 54 -74.15 49.09 45.04
CA GLN A 54 -74.52 50.32 45.74
C GLN A 54 -76.03 50.45 45.81
N ASN A 55 -76.56 50.66 47.01
CA ASN A 55 -77.97 50.94 47.21
C ASN A 55 -78.28 52.37 46.75
N THR A 56 -79.03 52.50 45.66
CA THR A 56 -79.46 53.81 45.11
C THR A 56 -80.91 54.14 45.47
N GLY A 57 -81.59 53.23 46.17
CA GLY A 57 -82.91 53.43 46.72
C GLY A 57 -82.92 54.28 47.99
N SER A 58 -84.12 54.63 48.45
CA SER A 58 -84.35 55.45 49.65
C SER A 58 -84.45 54.65 50.95
N VAL A 59 -84.40 53.31 50.87
CA VAL A 59 -84.58 52.40 52.01
C VAL A 59 -83.44 51.40 52.14
N GLU A 60 -83.20 50.92 53.36
CA GLU A 60 -82.28 49.80 53.62
C GLU A 60 -82.77 48.52 52.92
N ASN A 61 -81.86 47.83 52.24
CA ASN A 61 -82.15 46.55 51.59
C ASN A 61 -81.10 45.50 51.95
N SER A 62 -81.56 44.25 52.05
CA SER A 62 -80.68 43.09 52.09
C SER A 62 -80.56 42.49 50.69
N TYR A 63 -79.35 42.14 50.29
CA TYR A 63 -79.01 41.63 48.97
C TYR A 63 -78.57 40.17 49.08
N THR A 64 -79.16 39.28 48.30
CA THR A 64 -78.76 37.88 48.17
C THR A 64 -78.24 37.63 46.76
N ILE A 65 -77.13 36.89 46.66
CA ILE A 65 -76.39 36.69 45.40
C ILE A 65 -76.49 35.23 44.96
N ALA A 66 -76.80 35.03 43.68
CA ALA A 66 -76.81 33.73 43.01
C ALA A 66 -76.12 33.81 41.64
N ALA A 67 -75.60 32.69 41.16
CA ALA A 67 -75.02 32.56 39.83
C ALA A 67 -75.90 31.68 38.92
N ALA A 68 -75.92 32.00 37.62
CA ALA A 68 -76.39 31.11 36.56
C ALA A 68 -75.45 31.22 35.34
N GLY A 69 -75.73 30.43 34.30
CA GLY A 69 -74.89 30.31 33.11
C GLY A 69 -73.91 29.15 33.20
N ASP A 70 -73.07 29.02 32.17
CA ASP A 70 -72.15 27.89 31.99
C ASP A 70 -71.12 27.77 33.12
N ALA A 71 -70.72 28.91 33.70
CA ALA A 71 -69.69 28.98 34.73
C ALA A 71 -70.24 28.98 36.18
N ALA A 72 -71.55 28.84 36.39
CA ALA A 72 -72.17 29.02 37.70
C ALA A 72 -71.60 28.08 38.78
N GLU A 73 -71.28 26.83 38.41
CA GLU A 73 -70.74 25.82 39.33
C GLU A 73 -69.29 26.11 39.77
N TRP A 74 -68.57 26.95 39.03
CA TRP A 74 -67.17 27.28 39.30
C TRP A 74 -67.02 28.44 40.28
N VAL A 75 -68.12 29.13 40.58
CA VAL A 75 -68.09 30.43 41.24
C VAL A 75 -68.66 30.34 42.65
N LYS A 76 -67.94 30.92 43.62
CA LYS A 76 -68.41 31.11 44.99
C LYS A 76 -68.36 32.59 45.36
N PHE A 77 -69.39 33.06 46.06
CA PHE A 77 -69.50 34.44 46.50
C PHE A 77 -69.20 34.57 47.99
N SER A 78 -68.40 35.57 48.35
CA SER A 78 -68.06 35.88 49.75
C SER A 78 -68.08 37.39 50.00
N PRO A 79 -69.05 37.94 50.76
CA PRO A 79 -70.23 37.26 51.31
C PRO A 79 -71.31 37.00 50.23
N SER A 80 -72.15 35.97 50.43
CA SER A 80 -73.30 35.66 49.55
C SER A 80 -74.59 36.41 49.92
N ARG A 81 -74.59 37.12 51.06
CA ARG A 81 -75.65 38.04 51.49
C ARG A 81 -75.06 39.19 52.30
N PHE A 82 -75.57 40.41 52.12
CA PHE A 82 -75.22 41.57 52.93
C PHE A 82 -76.33 42.62 52.95
N ILE A 83 -76.21 43.63 53.82
CA ILE A 83 -77.19 44.71 54.02
C ILE A 83 -76.52 46.04 53.71
N LEU A 84 -77.19 46.91 52.95
CA LEU A 84 -76.70 48.27 52.65
C LEU A 84 -77.74 49.33 52.98
N GLN A 85 -77.31 50.38 53.68
CA GLN A 85 -78.07 51.61 53.87
C GLN A 85 -78.25 52.38 52.56
N PRO A 86 -79.24 53.29 52.47
CA PRO A 86 -79.36 54.21 51.34
C PRO A 86 -78.05 54.95 51.03
N GLY A 87 -77.60 54.90 49.78
CA GLY A 87 -76.34 55.49 49.31
C GLY A 87 -75.07 54.68 49.62
N GLN A 88 -75.15 53.66 50.48
CA GLN A 88 -74.00 52.82 50.86
C GLN A 88 -73.62 51.85 49.73
N ALA A 89 -72.32 51.69 49.52
CA ALA A 89 -71.75 50.67 48.65
C ALA A 89 -71.15 49.52 49.47
N GLY A 90 -71.40 48.30 49.02
CA GLY A 90 -70.79 47.06 49.51
C GLY A 90 -70.04 46.36 48.39
N SER A 91 -69.06 45.53 48.77
CA SER A 91 -68.29 44.73 47.82
C SER A 91 -68.32 43.27 48.24
N LEU A 92 -68.38 42.38 47.25
CA LEU A 92 -68.29 40.94 47.44
C LEU A 92 -67.20 40.36 46.54
N ASN A 93 -66.51 39.34 47.03
CA ASN A 93 -65.52 38.60 46.27
C ASN A 93 -66.19 37.45 45.54
N VAL A 94 -65.93 37.39 44.24
CA VAL A 94 -66.28 36.30 43.35
C VAL A 94 -65.04 35.42 43.21
N VAL A 95 -65.05 34.26 43.84
CA VAL A 95 -63.96 33.27 43.78
C VAL A 95 -64.30 32.26 42.70
N VAL A 96 -63.51 32.23 41.63
CA VAL A 96 -63.67 31.30 40.51
C VAL A 96 -62.66 30.18 40.64
N ASN A 97 -63.14 28.93 40.71
CA ASN A 97 -62.34 27.71 40.60
C ASN A 97 -62.63 27.04 39.26
N SER A 98 -61.85 27.38 38.24
CA SER A 98 -62.04 26.83 36.89
C SER A 98 -61.65 25.35 36.85
N VAL A 99 -62.40 24.55 36.10
CA VAL A 99 -62.01 23.17 35.82
C VAL A 99 -60.79 23.13 34.88
N CYS A 100 -60.11 22.00 34.86
CA CYS A 100 -58.97 21.76 33.99
C CYS A 100 -59.40 21.40 32.56
N ASN A 101 -58.49 21.57 31.58
CA ASN A 101 -58.62 21.14 30.18
C ASN A 101 -59.82 21.75 29.44
N ILE A 102 -60.25 22.94 29.83
CA ILE A 102 -61.30 23.69 29.13
C ILE A 102 -60.73 24.96 28.50
N LYS A 103 -61.37 25.42 27.43
CA LYS A 103 -61.03 26.67 26.76
C LYS A 103 -62.26 27.36 26.22
N GLY A 104 -62.14 28.66 26.06
CA GLY A 104 -63.18 29.48 25.44
C GLY A 104 -63.89 30.39 26.43
N ASN A 105 -65.03 30.90 26.00
CA ASN A 105 -65.78 31.90 26.72
C ASN A 105 -66.99 31.26 27.38
N PHE A 106 -67.11 31.39 28.69
CA PHE A 106 -68.20 30.83 29.47
C PHE A 106 -69.05 31.96 30.04
N SER A 107 -70.36 31.85 29.87
CA SER A 107 -71.29 32.84 30.39
C SER A 107 -71.43 32.72 31.91
N LEU A 108 -71.41 33.85 32.60
CA LEU A 108 -71.73 33.95 34.03
C LEU A 108 -72.74 35.07 34.22
N GLU A 109 -73.92 34.73 34.70
CA GLU A 109 -74.94 35.70 35.10
C GLU A 109 -75.01 35.74 36.63
N VAL A 110 -74.69 36.90 37.20
CA VAL A 110 -74.76 37.14 38.65
C VAL A 110 -76.08 37.82 38.97
N PHE A 111 -77.00 37.10 39.61
CA PHE A 111 -78.28 37.62 40.07
C PHE A 111 -78.14 38.20 41.47
N ILE A 112 -78.45 39.49 41.61
CA ILE A 112 -78.52 40.18 42.88
C ILE A 112 -79.99 40.47 43.17
N THR A 113 -80.53 39.85 44.21
CA THR A 113 -81.94 39.94 44.59
C THR A 113 -82.08 40.64 45.92
N THR A 114 -82.91 41.67 45.97
CA THR A 114 -83.25 42.36 47.22
C THR A 114 -84.37 41.63 47.98
N ASN A 115 -84.52 41.86 49.28
CA ASN A 115 -85.59 41.25 50.11
C ASN A 115 -87.02 41.58 49.64
N ASN A 116 -87.20 42.69 48.92
CA ASN A 116 -88.47 43.12 48.33
C ASN A 116 -88.66 42.60 46.89
N GLY A 117 -87.81 41.68 46.42
CA GLY A 117 -87.98 40.95 45.16
C GLY A 117 -87.38 41.62 43.92
N LEU A 118 -86.77 42.81 44.04
CA LEU A 118 -86.08 43.43 42.92
C LEU A 118 -84.82 42.63 42.58
N THR A 119 -84.73 42.16 41.35
CA THR A 119 -83.59 41.37 40.87
C THR A 119 -82.92 42.09 39.71
N LYS A 120 -81.59 42.27 39.77
CA LYS A 120 -80.79 42.67 38.61
C LYS A 120 -79.73 41.61 38.32
N ALA A 121 -79.49 41.37 37.05
CA ALA A 121 -78.48 40.46 36.57
C ALA A 121 -77.29 41.24 36.00
N ILE A 122 -76.09 40.87 36.41
CA ILE A 122 -74.86 41.29 35.74
C ILE A 122 -74.41 40.14 34.85
N LYS A 123 -74.23 40.42 33.56
CA LYS A 123 -73.67 39.45 32.62
C LYS A 123 -72.17 39.63 32.54
N GLN A 124 -71.44 38.54 32.73
CA GLN A 124 -69.99 38.49 32.64
C GLN A 124 -69.58 37.34 31.73
N THR A 125 -68.43 37.49 31.09
CA THR A 125 -67.78 36.43 30.32
C THR A 125 -66.52 35.98 31.03
N LEU A 126 -66.43 34.70 31.38
CA LEU A 126 -65.19 34.10 31.85
C LEU A 126 -64.45 33.56 30.62
N LYS A 127 -63.35 34.22 30.25
CA LYS A 127 -62.53 33.82 29.11
C LYS A 127 -61.38 32.95 29.61
N ILE A 128 -61.48 31.65 29.35
CA ILE A 128 -60.45 30.69 29.74
C ILE A 128 -59.47 30.50 28.58
N ASN A 129 -58.27 31.01 28.76
CA ASN A 129 -57.15 30.92 27.81
C ASN A 129 -56.39 29.59 28.04
N GLU A 130 -55.80 29.00 27.00
CA GLU A 130 -54.91 27.83 27.17
C GLU A 130 -53.58 28.29 27.80
N CYS A 131 -53.50 28.24 29.14
CA CYS A 131 -52.31 28.64 29.90
C CYS A 131 -51.45 27.44 30.30
N TYR A 132 -51.12 26.57 29.34
CA TYR A 132 -50.27 25.41 29.58
C TYR A 132 -48.88 25.70 29.03
N ASP A 133 -47.93 25.98 29.92
CA ASP A 133 -46.57 26.36 29.52
C ASP A 133 -45.51 25.71 30.39
N TYR A 134 -44.49 25.22 29.73
CA TYR A 134 -43.32 24.62 30.33
C TYR A 134 -42.14 24.75 29.37
N SER A 135 -40.94 24.77 29.94
CA SER A 135 -39.69 24.76 29.18
C SER A 135 -39.00 23.40 29.27
N LEU A 136 -38.27 23.09 28.21
CA LEU A 136 -37.45 21.90 28.05
C LEU A 136 -36.06 22.35 27.62
N GLN A 137 -35.05 22.07 28.43
CA GLN A 137 -33.66 22.49 28.19
C GLN A 137 -32.70 21.32 28.41
N GLU A 138 -31.58 21.32 27.70
CA GLU A 138 -30.56 20.27 27.78
C GLU A 138 -29.35 20.79 28.54
N GLY A 139 -28.68 19.90 29.26
CA GLY A 139 -27.45 20.22 29.97
C GLY A 139 -26.22 19.47 29.46
N ASN A 140 -25.07 19.78 30.06
CA ASN A 140 -23.80 19.13 29.77
C ASN A 140 -23.81 17.64 30.14
N VAL A 141 -23.00 16.87 29.41
CA VAL A 141 -22.81 15.43 29.66
C VAL A 141 -22.26 15.19 31.07
N VAL A 142 -22.80 14.19 31.76
CA VAL A 142 -22.37 13.78 33.10
C VAL A 142 -22.04 12.28 33.16
N ASP A 143 -21.21 11.90 34.14
CA ASP A 143 -20.84 10.53 34.44
C ASP A 143 -21.95 9.80 35.20
N GLY A 144 -23.06 9.51 34.52
CA GLY A 144 -24.15 8.66 35.01
C GLY A 144 -25.00 9.24 36.16
N ALA A 145 -26.06 8.50 36.49
CA ALA A 145 -27.13 8.88 37.43
C ALA A 145 -26.69 8.90 38.91
N GLY A 146 -25.78 9.81 39.28
CA GLY A 146 -25.57 10.16 40.69
C GLY A 146 -26.82 10.80 41.31
N GLU A 147 -27.00 10.69 42.62
CA GLU A 147 -28.15 11.30 43.34
C GLU A 147 -28.22 12.82 43.18
N ASN A 148 -27.10 13.48 42.87
CA ASN A 148 -27.01 14.91 42.60
C ASN A 148 -26.37 15.15 41.24
N VAL A 149 -27.20 15.47 40.24
CA VAL A 149 -26.73 15.84 38.91
C VAL A 149 -26.65 17.36 38.84
N ALA A 150 -25.43 17.89 38.68
CA ALA A 150 -25.24 19.30 38.43
C ALA A 150 -25.77 19.65 37.03
N TYR A 151 -26.70 20.61 36.95
CA TYR A 151 -27.23 21.09 35.68
C TYR A 151 -26.47 22.33 35.23
N THR A 152 -25.96 22.28 34.00
CA THR A 152 -25.39 23.42 33.29
C THR A 152 -25.89 23.36 31.87
N GLU A 153 -26.54 24.42 31.40
CA GLU A 153 -27.16 24.47 30.07
C GLU A 153 -26.10 24.24 28.99
N HIS A 154 -26.45 23.39 28.02
CA HIS A 154 -25.64 23.09 26.84
C HIS A 154 -26.45 23.38 25.59
N ASP A 155 -25.78 23.89 24.55
CA ASP A 155 -26.39 24.12 23.25
C ASP A 155 -25.50 23.54 22.16
N GLY A 156 -26.12 22.83 21.22
CA GLY A 156 -25.44 22.18 20.10
C GLY A 156 -25.16 20.68 20.30
N PRO A 157 -24.40 20.07 19.37
CA PRO A 157 -24.22 18.62 19.35
C PRO A 157 -23.34 18.12 20.49
N TYR A 158 -23.57 16.87 20.88
CA TYR A 158 -22.81 16.16 21.89
C TYR A 158 -21.73 15.30 21.26
N SER A 159 -20.55 15.24 21.87
CA SER A 159 -19.48 14.34 21.50
C SER A 159 -19.23 13.35 22.63
N LEU A 160 -19.51 12.07 22.37
CA LEU A 160 -19.32 10.97 23.32
C LEU A 160 -18.21 10.04 22.81
N CYS A 161 -17.54 9.37 23.75
CA CYS A 161 -16.56 8.36 23.43
C CYS A 161 -17.21 6.98 23.34
N THR A 162 -16.72 6.11 22.44
CA THR A 162 -17.08 4.68 22.43
C THR A 162 -16.69 4.01 23.75
N ASP A 163 -17.46 2.99 24.12
CA ASP A 163 -17.23 2.15 25.31
C ASP A 163 -17.18 2.98 26.61
N GLU A 164 -18.14 3.89 26.75
CA GLU A 164 -18.40 4.67 27.96
C GLU A 164 -19.90 4.71 28.28
N GLN A 165 -20.21 4.98 29.54
CA GLN A 165 -21.57 5.25 30.00
C GLN A 165 -21.66 6.70 30.44
N LYS A 166 -22.54 7.45 29.79
CA LYS A 166 -22.73 8.89 30.00
C LYS A 166 -24.20 9.21 30.01
N SER A 167 -24.57 10.34 30.63
CA SER A 167 -25.96 10.80 30.64
C SER A 167 -26.05 12.26 30.24
N ILE A 168 -27.13 12.64 29.56
CA ILE A 168 -27.48 14.04 29.28
C ILE A 168 -28.67 14.43 30.16
N PRO A 169 -28.54 15.44 31.05
CA PRO A 169 -29.64 15.93 31.84
C PRO A 169 -30.57 16.83 31.03
N ILE A 170 -31.86 16.56 31.15
CA ILE A 170 -32.95 17.31 30.54
C ILE A 170 -33.70 18.02 31.67
N LEU A 171 -33.60 19.35 31.72
CA LEU A 171 -34.34 20.17 32.67
C LEU A 171 -35.73 20.47 32.11
N ILE A 172 -36.74 20.07 32.90
CA ILE A 172 -38.14 20.36 32.62
C ILE A 172 -38.61 21.34 33.70
N THR A 173 -39.08 22.51 33.29
CA THR A 173 -39.62 23.52 34.21
C THR A 173 -41.08 23.74 33.94
N ASN A 174 -41.91 23.48 34.96
CA ASN A 174 -43.32 23.81 34.93
C ASN A 174 -43.49 25.33 35.14
N ASN A 175 -43.86 26.06 34.09
CA ASN A 175 -44.11 27.51 34.18
C ASN A 175 -45.54 27.83 34.64
N GLU A 176 -46.35 26.83 35.00
CA GLU A 176 -47.73 27.01 35.43
C GLU A 176 -47.82 27.33 36.92
N ASN A 177 -48.99 27.82 37.33
CA ASN A 177 -49.32 28.11 38.74
C ASN A 177 -49.99 26.91 39.43
N PHE A 178 -50.03 25.75 38.78
CA PHE A 178 -50.61 24.51 39.29
C PHE A 178 -49.69 23.33 38.94
N GLU A 179 -49.93 22.19 39.57
CA GLU A 179 -49.19 20.95 39.32
C GLU A 179 -49.60 20.30 37.99
N ASN A 180 -48.64 19.73 37.28
CA ASN A 180 -48.87 19.00 36.04
C ASN A 180 -47.95 17.78 35.95
N GLN A 181 -48.31 16.84 35.08
CA GLN A 181 -47.54 15.64 34.80
C GLN A 181 -47.09 15.67 33.34
N TYR A 182 -45.84 15.29 33.11
CA TYR A 182 -45.18 15.36 31.81
C TYR A 182 -44.75 13.96 31.41
N ARG A 183 -45.27 13.46 30.29
CA ARG A 183 -44.83 12.20 29.69
C ARG A 183 -43.70 12.47 28.71
N LEU A 184 -42.59 11.77 28.87
CA LEU A 184 -41.39 11.86 28.06
C LEU A 184 -41.31 10.65 27.13
N LEU A 185 -41.07 10.91 25.86
CA LEU A 185 -40.91 9.89 24.83
C LEU A 185 -39.62 10.18 24.07
N LEU A 186 -38.70 9.22 24.09
CA LEU A 186 -37.45 9.30 23.37
C LEU A 186 -37.50 8.36 22.17
N ASP A 187 -37.41 8.91 20.96
CA ASP A 187 -37.20 8.14 19.73
C ASP A 187 -35.70 7.89 19.57
N ALA A 188 -35.22 6.76 20.11
CA ALA A 188 -33.82 6.37 20.10
C ALA A 188 -33.63 4.84 20.08
N PRO A 189 -32.46 4.34 19.65
CA PRO A 189 -32.09 2.92 19.76
C PRO A 189 -31.91 2.47 21.21
N GLU A 190 -31.86 1.14 21.44
CA GLU A 190 -31.78 0.55 22.79
C GLU A 190 -30.59 1.00 23.66
N TRP A 191 -29.51 1.49 23.03
CA TRP A 191 -28.33 1.97 23.75
C TRP A 191 -28.49 3.41 24.29
N ALA A 192 -29.57 4.10 23.96
CA ALA A 192 -29.94 5.42 24.46
C ALA A 192 -31.34 5.36 25.08
N LYS A 193 -31.46 5.59 26.38
CA LYS A 193 -32.73 5.41 27.11
C LYS A 193 -32.99 6.51 28.12
N LEU A 194 -34.26 6.79 28.39
CA LEU A 194 -34.64 7.66 29.49
C LEU A 194 -34.55 6.92 30.82
N ASN A 195 -34.08 7.59 31.86
CA ASN A 195 -34.14 7.06 33.23
C ASN A 195 -35.57 7.07 33.80
N VAL A 196 -36.40 8.02 33.34
CA VAL A 196 -37.82 8.16 33.71
C VAL A 196 -38.64 8.55 32.48
N GLU A 197 -39.83 7.95 32.35
CA GLU A 197 -40.77 8.25 31.27
C GLU A 197 -41.83 9.29 31.66
N GLU A 198 -41.95 9.60 32.95
CA GLU A 198 -42.93 10.56 33.46
C GLU A 198 -42.35 11.40 34.60
N ALA A 199 -42.70 12.68 34.64
CA ALA A 199 -42.32 13.61 35.69
C ALA A 199 -43.53 14.40 36.19
N ARG A 200 -43.77 14.39 37.51
CA ARG A 200 -44.82 15.20 38.15
C ARG A 200 -44.19 16.42 38.80
N LEU A 201 -44.54 17.61 38.33
CA LEU A 201 -43.94 18.86 38.78
C LEU A 201 -45.02 19.79 39.34
N GLY A 202 -44.80 20.27 40.56
CA GLY A 202 -45.62 21.32 41.17
C GLY A 202 -45.52 22.65 40.43
N ALA A 203 -46.34 23.61 40.86
CA ALA A 203 -46.33 24.97 40.33
C ALA A 203 -44.92 25.60 40.40
N LYS A 204 -44.46 26.20 39.30
CA LYS A 204 -43.15 26.89 39.23
C LYS A 204 -41.95 26.05 39.65
N SER A 205 -42.07 24.72 39.59
CA SER A 205 -40.99 23.80 39.97
C SER A 205 -40.31 23.19 38.74
N SER A 206 -39.09 22.70 38.93
CA SER A 206 -38.33 22.03 37.88
C SER A 206 -37.91 20.63 38.32
N GLY A 207 -37.71 19.74 37.35
CA GLY A 207 -37.13 18.42 37.54
C GLY A 207 -36.16 18.07 36.43
N ILE A 208 -35.27 17.10 36.70
CA ILE A 208 -34.28 16.62 35.74
C ILE A 208 -34.63 15.19 35.36
N ALA A 209 -34.77 14.93 34.07
CA ALA A 209 -34.73 13.59 33.49
C ALA A 209 -33.34 13.36 32.87
N LEU A 210 -32.87 12.12 32.80
CA LEU A 210 -31.59 11.76 32.21
C LEU A 210 -31.83 10.91 30.97
N VAL A 211 -31.13 11.24 29.89
CA VAL A 211 -30.95 10.34 28.75
C VAL A 211 -29.63 9.63 28.95
N ASP A 212 -29.68 8.35 29.29
CA ASP A 212 -28.52 7.49 29.52
C ASP A 212 -28.05 6.86 28.20
N PHE A 213 -26.75 6.93 27.94
CA PHE A 213 -26.08 6.37 26.77
C PHE A 213 -25.10 5.28 27.19
N ASP A 214 -25.23 4.10 26.59
CA ASP A 214 -24.24 3.02 26.65
C ASP A 214 -23.58 2.88 25.27
N THR A 215 -22.44 3.52 25.08
CA THR A 215 -21.77 3.60 23.77
C THR A 215 -20.87 2.39 23.47
N SER A 216 -21.11 1.26 24.12
CA SER A 216 -20.34 0.02 23.91
C SER A 216 -20.37 -0.43 22.45
N LYS A 217 -19.22 -0.33 21.77
CA LYS A 217 -19.05 -0.64 20.34
C LYS A 217 -19.96 0.17 19.40
N ILE A 218 -20.38 1.36 19.82
CA ILE A 218 -21.19 2.28 19.00
C ILE A 218 -20.27 3.33 18.40
N LEU A 219 -20.43 3.63 17.11
CA LEU A 219 -19.70 4.68 16.40
C LEU A 219 -20.61 5.37 15.39
N GLY A 220 -20.41 6.68 15.23
CA GLY A 220 -21.10 7.49 14.25
C GLY A 220 -21.99 8.58 14.86
N LYS A 221 -22.77 9.22 13.99
CA LYS A 221 -23.66 10.32 14.34
C LYS A 221 -25.11 9.84 14.44
N PHE A 222 -25.79 10.26 15.48
CA PHE A 222 -27.15 9.86 15.81
C PHE A 222 -27.97 11.09 16.20
N ASP A 223 -29.19 11.15 15.69
CA ASP A 223 -30.14 12.19 16.02
C ASP A 223 -31.30 11.57 16.79
N PHE A 224 -31.51 11.99 18.04
CA PHE A 224 -32.62 11.54 18.88
C PHE A 224 -33.68 12.61 18.98
N LYS A 225 -34.94 12.18 19.08
CA LYS A 225 -36.06 13.11 19.26
C LYS A 225 -36.69 12.87 20.62
N LEU A 226 -36.62 13.89 21.47
CA LEU A 226 -37.28 13.92 22.76
C LEU A 226 -38.59 14.70 22.65
N ASP A 227 -39.69 14.00 22.86
CA ASP A 227 -41.02 14.58 22.98
C ASP A 227 -41.43 14.62 24.46
N ALA A 228 -41.66 15.82 25.00
CA ALA A 228 -42.34 16.00 26.27
C ALA A 228 -43.81 16.36 26.00
N ILE A 229 -44.75 15.74 26.70
CA ILE A 229 -46.19 15.96 26.52
C ILE A 229 -46.81 16.19 27.89
N SER A 230 -47.41 17.36 28.10
CA SER A 230 -48.15 17.65 29.33
C SER A 230 -49.46 16.86 29.38
N GLU A 231 -49.81 16.33 30.54
CA GLU A 231 -51.06 15.59 30.74
C GLU A 231 -52.26 16.54 30.68
N LEU A 232 -52.14 17.71 31.34
CA LEU A 232 -53.08 18.81 31.22
C LEU A 232 -52.72 19.67 30.01
N GLY A 233 -53.72 20.05 29.21
CA GLY A 233 -53.56 20.85 28.00
C GLY A 233 -53.05 20.10 26.77
N LYS A 234 -52.44 18.92 26.94
CA LYS A 234 -51.85 18.12 25.85
C LYS A 234 -50.82 18.91 25.02
N VAL A 235 -50.07 19.79 25.66
CA VAL A 235 -49.04 20.61 25.01
C VAL A 235 -47.79 19.76 24.81
N GLN A 236 -47.34 19.66 23.56
CA GLN A 236 -46.13 18.93 23.19
C GLN A 236 -44.97 19.91 22.92
N ARG A 237 -43.82 19.64 23.54
CA ARG A 237 -42.54 20.29 23.24
C ARG A 237 -41.58 19.23 22.73
N LYS A 238 -40.80 19.59 21.73
CA LYS A 238 -39.86 18.69 21.06
C LYS A 238 -38.46 19.23 21.19
N LYS A 239 -37.50 18.33 21.31
CA LYS A 239 -36.08 18.65 21.31
C LYS A 239 -35.32 17.58 20.52
N ASP A 240 -34.46 18.03 19.63
CA ASP A 240 -33.59 17.16 18.83
C ASP A 240 -32.21 17.13 19.50
N ILE A 241 -31.73 15.95 19.86
CA ILE A 241 -30.44 15.71 20.52
C ILE A 241 -29.51 15.07 19.48
N GLU A 242 -28.52 15.82 18.99
CA GLU A 242 -27.48 15.30 18.09
C GLU A 242 -26.31 14.75 18.92
N VAL A 243 -25.98 13.47 18.74
CA VAL A 243 -24.89 12.79 19.45
C VAL A 243 -23.92 12.17 18.44
N ASN A 244 -22.66 12.55 18.54
CA ASN A 244 -21.55 11.99 17.79
C ASN A 244 -20.72 11.07 18.69
N VAL A 245 -20.65 9.78 18.36
CA VAL A 245 -19.88 8.79 19.10
C VAL A 245 -18.58 8.49 18.36
N GLU A 246 -17.45 8.82 18.98
CA GLU A 246 -16.11 8.75 18.39
C GLU A 246 -15.17 7.83 19.18
N LYS A 247 -14.06 7.44 18.54
CA LYS A 247 -12.98 6.73 19.20
C LYS A 247 -12.02 7.71 19.87
N CYS A 248 -12.27 8.04 21.12
CA CYS A 248 -11.46 9.03 21.84
C CYS A 248 -10.07 8.52 22.25
N TYR A 249 -9.95 7.21 22.56
CA TYR A 249 -8.78 6.63 23.24
C TYR A 249 -7.95 5.70 22.37
N GLU A 250 -8.08 5.73 21.05
CA GLU A 250 -7.40 4.77 20.17
C GLU A 250 -5.88 5.03 20.14
N LEU A 251 -5.08 4.02 20.45
CA LEU A 251 -3.62 4.07 20.40
C LEU A 251 -3.10 2.99 19.45
N ASP A 252 -2.00 3.27 18.77
CA ASP A 252 -1.23 2.29 18.01
C ASP A 252 0.19 2.24 18.55
N ILE A 253 0.73 1.03 18.74
CA ILE A 253 2.10 0.81 19.17
C ILE A 253 2.83 -0.04 18.14
N SER A 254 4.06 0.36 17.81
CA SER A 254 4.88 -0.32 16.80
C SER A 254 6.33 -0.43 17.23
N LEU A 255 6.84 -1.66 17.20
CA LEU A 255 8.26 -1.97 17.38
C LEU A 255 9.00 -1.97 16.03
N GLU A 256 10.19 -1.35 15.97
CA GLU A 256 11.02 -1.32 14.74
C GLU A 256 11.39 -2.74 14.27
N LYS A 257 11.60 -3.66 15.22
CA LYS A 257 11.98 -5.05 14.97
C LYS A 257 11.16 -5.99 15.84
N LYS A 258 10.73 -7.11 15.24
CA LYS A 258 9.98 -8.16 15.93
C LYS A 258 10.87 -9.24 16.53
N GLU A 259 12.07 -9.41 15.97
CA GLU A 259 13.04 -10.40 16.41
C GLU A 259 14.43 -9.78 16.40
N VAL A 260 15.15 -9.94 17.51
CA VAL A 260 16.51 -9.41 17.66
C VAL A 260 17.39 -10.44 18.38
N THR A 261 18.68 -10.37 18.10
CA THR A 261 19.68 -11.18 18.81
C THR A 261 20.69 -10.25 19.46
N ILE A 262 20.85 -10.37 20.77
CA ILE A 262 21.72 -9.51 21.58
C ILE A 262 22.71 -10.35 22.38
N CYS A 263 23.78 -9.73 22.82
CA CYS A 263 24.82 -10.38 23.60
C CYS A 263 24.57 -10.19 25.09
N SER A 264 24.80 -11.23 25.89
CA SER A 264 24.78 -11.16 27.36
C SER A 264 25.74 -10.07 27.86
N GLY A 265 25.32 -9.28 28.85
CA GLY A 265 26.11 -8.20 29.45
C GLY A 265 26.20 -6.90 28.63
N GLU A 266 25.55 -6.80 27.46
CA GLU A 266 25.50 -5.56 26.67
C GLU A 266 24.13 -4.87 26.78
N LYS A 267 24.11 -3.56 27.03
CA LYS A 267 22.90 -2.72 26.91
C LYS A 267 22.66 -2.39 25.43
N THR A 268 21.44 -2.64 24.97
CA THR A 268 20.97 -2.25 23.62
C THR A 268 19.62 -1.54 23.72
N GLU A 269 19.36 -0.60 22.82
CA GLU A 269 18.13 0.19 22.82
C GLU A 269 17.40 0.06 21.49
N TYR A 270 16.07 -0.04 21.54
CA TYR A 270 15.18 -0.11 20.38
C TYR A 270 14.09 0.94 20.49
N ASN A 271 13.77 1.60 19.38
CA ASN A 271 12.70 2.58 19.37
C ASN A 271 11.33 1.89 19.33
N VAL A 272 10.47 2.30 20.26
CA VAL A 272 9.05 1.99 20.30
C VAL A 272 8.32 3.25 19.87
N VAL A 273 7.54 3.16 18.80
CA VAL A 273 6.72 4.27 18.32
C VAL A 273 5.30 4.08 18.84
N VAL A 274 4.75 5.13 19.44
CA VAL A 274 3.39 5.18 19.95
C VAL A 274 2.67 6.31 19.25
N LYS A 275 1.53 5.99 18.65
CA LYS A 275 0.67 6.92 17.95
C LYS A 275 -0.66 7.05 18.68
N ASN A 276 -1.12 8.28 18.86
CA ASN A 276 -2.50 8.54 19.24
C ASN A 276 -3.37 8.62 17.98
N SER A 277 -4.19 7.59 17.76
CA SER A 277 -5.16 7.51 16.67
C SER A 277 -6.56 7.95 17.12
N GLY A 278 -6.72 8.38 18.38
CA GLY A 278 -7.97 8.87 18.95
C GLY A 278 -8.06 10.39 18.98
N THR A 279 -9.30 10.89 19.09
CA THR A 279 -9.58 12.33 18.96
C THR A 279 -9.24 13.18 20.19
N LEU A 280 -8.99 12.55 21.34
CA LEU A 280 -8.59 13.25 22.56
C LEU A 280 -7.09 13.23 22.74
N LYS A 281 -6.56 14.30 23.34
CA LYS A 281 -5.18 14.33 23.83
C LYS A 281 -5.02 13.31 24.97
N GLN A 282 -3.94 12.53 24.92
CA GLN A 282 -3.67 11.48 25.89
C GLN A 282 -2.29 11.62 26.50
N ASP A 283 -2.21 11.44 27.81
CA ASP A 283 -0.96 11.18 28.52
C ASP A 283 -0.86 9.64 28.64
N VAL A 284 0.18 9.05 28.06
CA VAL A 284 0.32 7.61 27.85
C VAL A 284 1.49 7.08 28.66
N LYS A 285 1.23 6.07 29.49
CA LYS A 285 2.24 5.30 30.22
C LYS A 285 2.70 4.09 29.43
N LEU A 286 4.01 3.89 29.39
CA LEU A 286 4.65 2.74 28.77
C LEU A 286 5.20 1.78 29.82
N GLU A 287 4.92 0.49 29.59
CA GLU A 287 5.38 -0.60 30.44
C GLU A 287 5.97 -1.71 29.57
N ALA A 288 7.02 -2.36 30.08
CA ALA A 288 7.60 -3.54 29.47
C ALA A 288 7.44 -4.72 30.43
N GLU A 289 6.88 -5.82 29.94
CA GLU A 289 6.69 -7.07 30.68
C GLU A 289 7.51 -8.19 30.01
N GLY A 290 7.96 -9.17 30.81
CA GLY A 290 8.76 -10.29 30.32
C GLY A 290 10.00 -10.49 31.18
N ALA A 291 11.18 -10.15 30.65
CA ALA A 291 12.43 -10.25 31.38
C ALA A 291 12.69 -9.01 32.25
N GLU A 292 13.19 -9.21 33.48
CA GLU A 292 13.47 -8.12 34.45
C GLU A 292 14.51 -7.11 33.96
N TRP A 293 15.36 -7.51 33.01
CA TRP A 293 16.39 -6.67 32.41
C TRP A 293 15.91 -5.83 31.21
N ALA A 294 14.63 -5.91 30.86
CA ALA A 294 14.00 -5.11 29.81
C ALA A 294 13.11 -4.03 30.42
N GLY A 295 13.24 -2.79 29.97
CA GLY A 295 12.46 -1.68 30.52
C GLY A 295 12.66 -0.36 29.78
N PHE A 296 11.93 0.66 30.19
CA PHE A 296 12.11 2.02 29.70
C PHE A 296 12.92 2.85 30.70
N GLU A 297 13.87 3.62 30.20
CA GLU A 297 14.66 4.50 31.06
C GLU A 297 13.80 5.69 31.52
N ASN A 298 13.70 5.90 32.83
CA ASN A 298 12.90 6.95 33.50
C ASN A 298 11.37 6.85 33.38
N ASN A 299 10.80 5.71 32.95
CA ASN A 299 9.34 5.50 32.80
C ASN A 299 8.67 6.66 32.02
N PRO A 300 8.93 6.78 30.71
CA PRO A 300 8.48 7.92 29.92
C PRO A 300 6.95 7.97 29.89
N GLU A 301 6.41 9.09 30.37
CA GLU A 301 5.04 9.51 30.08
C GLU A 301 5.06 10.28 28.75
N LEU A 302 4.37 9.76 27.74
CA LEU A 302 4.27 10.39 26.43
C LEU A 302 3.00 11.24 26.38
N LYS A 303 3.14 12.52 26.04
CA LYS A 303 2.00 13.43 25.87
C LYS A 303 1.69 13.56 24.39
N LEU A 304 0.61 12.92 23.95
CA LEU A 304 0.24 12.82 22.55
C LEU A 304 -1.05 13.61 22.28
N ALA A 305 -0.97 14.62 21.42
CA ALA A 305 -2.15 15.23 20.80
C ALA A 305 -2.83 14.27 19.81
N ASP A 306 -3.96 14.67 19.25
CA ASP A 306 -4.65 13.93 18.19
C ASP A 306 -3.74 13.75 16.95
N ASP A 307 -3.68 12.53 16.42
CA ASP A 307 -2.83 12.08 15.30
C ASP A 307 -1.31 12.31 15.50
N GLU A 308 -0.86 12.55 16.74
CA GLU A 308 0.55 12.72 17.09
C GLU A 308 1.23 11.36 17.36
N GLU A 309 2.50 11.26 16.96
CA GLU A 309 3.33 10.07 17.17
C GLU A 309 4.60 10.48 17.92
N GLU A 310 4.92 9.77 18.99
CA GLU A 310 6.17 9.94 19.73
C GLU A 310 6.90 8.60 19.87
N SER A 311 8.19 8.67 20.14
CA SER A 311 9.04 7.49 20.28
C SER A 311 9.72 7.42 21.64
N ALA A 312 9.77 6.22 22.20
CA ALA A 312 10.46 5.91 23.45
C ALA A 312 11.51 4.81 23.22
N ALA A 313 12.63 4.87 23.94
CA ALA A 313 13.69 3.87 23.85
C ALA A 313 13.44 2.72 24.84
N LEU A 314 13.16 1.53 24.31
CA LEU A 314 13.16 0.28 25.07
C LEU A 314 14.59 -0.19 25.28
N ALA A 315 15.06 -0.18 26.52
CA ALA A 315 16.38 -0.65 26.92
C ALA A 315 16.34 -2.15 27.25
N LEU A 316 17.23 -2.91 26.61
CA LEU A 316 17.45 -4.33 26.84
C LEU A 316 18.87 -4.52 27.40
N SER A 317 19.00 -4.95 28.64
CA SER A 317 20.28 -5.07 29.34
C SER A 317 20.47 -6.43 30.03
N PRO A 318 20.48 -7.55 29.29
CA PRO A 318 20.63 -8.89 29.87
C PRO A 318 21.91 -9.02 30.71
N GLU A 319 21.82 -9.77 31.81
CA GLU A 319 22.96 -10.09 32.67
C GLU A 319 24.05 -10.89 31.92
N GLU A 320 25.27 -10.98 32.46
CA GLU A 320 26.41 -11.59 31.77
C GLU A 320 26.25 -13.10 31.50
N ASP A 321 25.48 -13.80 32.33
CA ASP A 321 25.20 -15.24 32.25
C ASP A 321 23.84 -15.55 31.60
N ALA A 322 23.01 -14.54 31.35
CA ALA A 322 21.72 -14.71 30.70
C ALA A 322 21.88 -15.27 29.29
N SER A 323 21.16 -16.34 28.94
CA SER A 323 21.12 -16.87 27.58
C SER A 323 19.79 -17.58 27.31
N GLY A 324 19.35 -17.58 26.06
CA GLY A 324 18.08 -18.17 25.64
C GLY A 324 17.16 -17.18 24.94
N GLU A 325 15.94 -17.61 24.66
CA GLU A 325 14.92 -16.79 24.00
C GLU A 325 13.97 -16.18 25.03
N PHE A 326 13.76 -14.87 24.93
CA PHE A 326 12.89 -14.09 25.80
C PHE A 326 11.88 -13.33 24.95
N THR A 327 10.62 -13.29 25.36
CA THR A 327 9.61 -12.44 24.72
C THR A 327 9.35 -11.25 25.63
N ILE A 328 9.62 -10.05 25.12
CA ILE A 328 9.34 -8.80 25.82
C ILE A 328 8.08 -8.19 25.22
N THR A 329 7.07 -7.99 26.04
CA THR A 329 5.82 -7.35 25.65
C THR A 329 5.86 -5.90 26.09
N VAL A 330 5.70 -4.99 25.14
CA VAL A 330 5.59 -3.57 25.42
C VAL A 330 4.13 -3.18 25.35
N SER A 331 3.66 -2.40 26.31
CA SER A 331 2.30 -1.90 26.30
C SER A 331 2.23 -0.39 26.52
N ALA A 332 1.24 0.23 25.88
CA ALA A 332 0.85 1.61 26.08
C ALA A 332 -0.55 1.68 26.69
N THR A 333 -0.69 2.46 27.75
CA THR A 333 -1.94 2.64 28.50
C THR A 333 -2.21 4.14 28.69
N PRO A 334 -3.36 4.69 28.28
CA PRO A 334 -3.75 6.06 28.59
C PRO A 334 -4.04 6.24 30.08
N ASP A 335 -3.56 7.34 30.66
CA ASP A 335 -3.72 7.63 32.10
C ASP A 335 -5.17 7.80 32.54
N ASN A 336 -6.00 8.34 31.65
CA ASN A 336 -7.43 8.58 31.90
C ASN A 336 -8.31 7.36 31.61
N LYS A 337 -7.78 6.29 30.99
CA LYS A 337 -8.52 5.06 30.68
C LYS A 337 -7.63 3.82 30.86
N THR A 338 -7.35 3.49 32.12
CA THR A 338 -6.49 2.35 32.51
C THR A 338 -6.99 0.97 32.05
N SER A 339 -8.27 0.84 31.71
CA SER A 339 -8.85 -0.38 31.14
C SER A 339 -8.50 -0.60 29.67
N PHE A 340 -8.09 0.44 28.95
CA PHE A 340 -7.65 0.36 27.57
C PHE A 340 -6.13 0.21 27.52
N ARG A 341 -5.65 -0.89 26.94
CA ARG A 341 -4.21 -1.20 26.83
C ARG A 341 -3.93 -1.76 25.45
N VAL A 342 -2.95 -1.20 24.75
CA VAL A 342 -2.44 -1.75 23.49
C VAL A 342 -1.05 -2.31 23.73
N SER A 343 -0.70 -3.39 23.03
CA SER A 343 0.60 -4.04 23.20
C SER A 343 1.16 -4.58 21.90
N ASP A 344 2.49 -4.62 21.83
CA ASP A 344 3.26 -5.30 20.78
C ASP A 344 4.42 -6.06 21.46
N ALA A 345 4.97 -7.06 20.79
CA ALA A 345 5.98 -7.94 21.37
C ALA A 345 7.23 -8.07 20.49
N ILE A 346 8.39 -8.12 21.15
CA ILE A 346 9.69 -8.38 20.53
C ILE A 346 10.28 -9.67 21.12
N ASN A 347 10.68 -10.58 20.24
CA ASN A 347 11.42 -11.79 20.62
C ASN A 347 12.92 -11.49 20.61
N VAL A 348 13.57 -11.73 21.75
CA VAL A 348 14.96 -11.42 22.01
C VAL A 348 15.71 -12.71 22.27
N ASN A 349 16.59 -13.09 21.35
CA ASN A 349 17.52 -14.19 21.56
C ASN A 349 18.80 -13.66 22.20
N VAL A 350 19.06 -14.03 23.44
CA VAL A 350 20.27 -13.65 24.18
C VAL A 350 21.33 -14.73 24.01
N VAL A 351 22.46 -14.33 23.45
CA VAL A 351 23.60 -15.21 23.17
C VAL A 351 24.74 -14.87 24.11
N SER A 352 25.35 -15.91 24.70
CA SER A 352 26.48 -15.73 25.63
C SER A 352 27.64 -14.96 25.00
N LYS A 353 28.42 -14.26 25.82
CA LYS A 353 29.58 -13.46 25.37
C LYS A 353 30.54 -14.24 24.47
N ALA A 354 30.81 -15.51 24.78
CA ALA A 354 31.65 -16.38 23.94
C ALA A 354 30.99 -16.77 22.60
N ALA A 355 29.67 -17.00 22.58
CA ALA A 355 28.97 -17.34 21.33
C ALA A 355 28.78 -16.11 20.42
N CYS A 356 28.72 -14.90 20.99
CA CYS A 356 28.58 -13.66 20.22
C CYS A 356 29.72 -13.36 19.25
N TYR A 357 30.91 -13.87 19.55
CA TYR A 357 32.13 -13.69 18.75
C TYR A 357 32.70 -15.03 18.25
N GLN A 358 31.89 -16.09 18.22
CA GLN A 358 32.35 -17.45 17.98
C GLN A 358 33.16 -17.57 16.68
N ALA A 359 34.42 -18.00 16.80
CA ALA A 359 35.26 -18.27 15.64
C ALA A 359 35.24 -19.76 15.26
N ASN A 360 35.14 -20.05 13.97
CA ASN A 360 35.36 -21.38 13.42
C ASN A 360 36.64 -21.40 12.59
N ILE A 361 37.62 -22.19 13.03
CA ILE A 361 38.91 -22.37 12.36
C ILE A 361 38.87 -23.67 11.55
N ASN A 362 38.77 -23.53 10.23
CA ASN A 362 38.80 -24.64 9.29
C ASN A 362 40.16 -24.73 8.60
N ALA A 363 40.96 -25.71 9.01
CA ALA A 363 42.27 -26.01 8.46
C ALA A 363 42.42 -27.51 8.19
N ARG A 364 43.41 -27.89 7.36
CA ARG A 364 43.75 -29.30 7.14
C ARG A 364 44.34 -29.87 8.42
N ALA A 365 43.88 -31.04 8.84
CA ALA A 365 44.34 -31.69 10.07
C ALA A 365 45.81 -32.16 9.99
N GLY A 366 46.32 -32.44 8.79
CA GLY A 366 47.68 -32.92 8.58
C GLY A 366 48.35 -32.27 7.37
N ILE A 367 49.59 -31.83 7.55
CA ILE A 367 50.37 -31.09 6.55
C ILE A 367 51.74 -31.72 6.46
N THR A 368 52.25 -31.92 5.25
CA THR A 368 53.59 -32.49 5.05
C THR A 368 54.51 -31.42 4.48
N ASN A 369 55.57 -31.09 5.21
CA ASN A 369 56.59 -30.14 4.75
C ASN A 369 57.92 -30.87 4.50
N THR A 370 58.65 -30.43 3.48
CA THR A 370 59.90 -31.07 3.01
C THR A 370 61.13 -30.20 3.24
N TYR A 371 61.24 -29.60 4.43
CA TYR A 371 62.34 -28.70 4.81
C TYR A 371 62.46 -27.50 3.87
N LYS A 372 61.31 -26.94 3.49
CA LYS A 372 61.21 -25.78 2.60
C LYS A 372 60.29 -24.77 3.23
N GLU A 373 60.61 -23.50 3.02
CA GLU A 373 59.69 -22.42 3.28
C GLU A 373 58.39 -22.68 2.51
N ASP A 374 57.30 -22.85 3.26
CA ASP A 374 55.98 -23.16 2.74
C ASP A 374 54.94 -22.50 3.64
N PHE A 375 53.70 -22.44 3.20
CA PHE A 375 52.61 -21.94 4.02
C PHE A 375 51.30 -22.61 3.64
N PHE A 376 50.38 -22.64 4.59
CA PHE A 376 49.02 -23.09 4.33
C PHE A 376 48.01 -22.15 4.94
N PHE A 377 46.78 -22.22 4.45
CA PHE A 377 45.70 -21.34 4.89
C PHE A 377 44.80 -22.06 5.88
N ALA A 378 44.60 -21.45 7.05
CA ALA A 378 43.48 -21.74 7.93
C ALA A 378 42.35 -20.74 7.64
N LYS A 379 41.17 -21.23 7.27
CA LYS A 379 40.00 -20.39 7.04
C LYS A 379 39.32 -20.11 8.37
N VAL A 380 39.27 -18.84 8.76
CA VAL A 380 38.60 -18.39 9.96
C VAL A 380 37.26 -17.80 9.56
N THR A 381 36.16 -18.30 10.13
CA THR A 381 34.82 -17.76 9.91
C THR A 381 34.27 -17.23 11.22
N ASN A 382 33.77 -16.00 11.21
CA ASN A 382 33.02 -15.45 12.34
C ASN A 382 31.59 -16.02 12.29
N ASN A 383 31.32 -17.01 13.13
CA ASN A 383 29.98 -17.59 13.31
C ASN A 383 29.15 -16.82 14.36
N GLY A 384 29.75 -15.85 15.04
CA GLY A 384 29.08 -14.97 15.97
C GLY A 384 28.16 -13.94 15.30
N VAL A 385 27.36 -13.27 16.11
CA VAL A 385 26.36 -12.29 15.67
C VAL A 385 26.91 -10.86 15.59
N LYS A 386 28.12 -10.62 16.14
CA LYS A 386 28.79 -9.31 16.13
C LYS A 386 30.07 -9.33 15.32
N LYS A 387 30.50 -8.15 14.89
CA LYS A 387 31.81 -7.94 14.28
C LYS A 387 32.91 -8.23 15.32
N ALA A 388 33.87 -9.06 14.95
CA ALA A 388 34.93 -9.53 15.84
C ALA A 388 36.31 -9.12 15.32
N ASN A 389 37.20 -8.73 16.23
CA ASN A 389 38.63 -8.60 15.94
C ASN A 389 39.35 -9.76 16.63
N TYR A 390 39.80 -10.73 15.84
CA TYR A 390 40.48 -11.92 16.33
C TYR A 390 41.98 -11.70 16.35
N LYS A 391 42.59 -11.73 17.54
CA LYS A 391 44.05 -11.78 17.67
C LYS A 391 44.51 -13.23 17.43
N ALA A 392 45.32 -13.44 16.41
CA ALA A 392 45.80 -14.76 16.02
C ALA A 392 47.21 -15.01 16.54
N SER A 393 47.40 -16.17 17.19
CA SER A 393 48.70 -16.69 17.61
C SER A 393 48.78 -18.18 17.32
N VAL A 394 49.99 -18.74 17.41
CA VAL A 394 50.23 -20.17 17.25
C VAL A 394 51.12 -20.67 18.39
N GLU A 395 50.68 -21.76 19.02
CA GLU A 395 51.47 -22.52 19.97
C GLU A 395 52.12 -23.69 19.23
N GLY A 396 53.45 -23.75 19.20
CA GLY A 396 54.17 -24.74 18.41
C GLY A 396 55.68 -24.47 18.31
N PRO A 397 56.40 -25.20 17.44
CA PRO A 397 57.82 -24.96 17.18
C PRO A 397 58.09 -23.55 16.68
N SER A 398 59.26 -22.99 17.01
CA SER A 398 59.65 -21.60 16.69
C SER A 398 59.69 -21.26 15.21
N TRP A 399 59.71 -22.27 14.34
CA TRP A 399 59.70 -22.12 12.89
C TRP A 399 58.29 -22.05 12.27
N VAL A 400 57.23 -22.02 13.11
CA VAL A 400 55.84 -21.85 12.68
C VAL A 400 55.34 -20.49 13.13
N THR A 401 54.85 -19.68 12.20
CA THR A 401 54.30 -18.35 12.46
C THR A 401 52.93 -18.18 11.80
N VAL A 402 52.15 -17.20 12.25
CA VAL A 402 50.83 -16.88 11.68
C VAL A 402 50.76 -15.42 11.22
N ASN A 403 50.11 -15.20 10.08
CA ASN A 403 50.00 -13.89 9.44
C ASN A 403 48.64 -13.78 8.71
N PRO A 404 47.83 -12.74 8.96
CA PRO A 404 48.05 -11.62 9.88
C PRO A 404 47.86 -12.01 11.35
N GLN A 405 48.47 -11.24 12.27
CA GLN A 405 48.29 -11.41 13.74
C GLN A 405 46.93 -10.92 14.25
N ALA A 406 46.15 -10.22 13.41
CA ALA A 406 44.81 -9.77 13.72
C ALA A 406 43.91 -9.90 12.50
N LEU A 407 42.67 -10.33 12.70
CA LEU A 407 41.69 -10.52 11.65
C LEU A 407 40.35 -9.92 12.07
N GLU A 408 39.92 -8.88 11.35
CA GLU A 408 38.65 -8.22 11.57
C GLU A 408 37.58 -8.81 10.66
N LEU A 409 36.57 -9.48 11.23
CA LEU A 409 35.52 -10.18 10.49
C LEU A 409 34.13 -9.74 10.95
N ASN A 410 33.29 -9.35 9.98
CA ASN A 410 31.85 -9.19 10.22
C ASN A 410 31.16 -10.56 10.41
N PRO A 411 29.95 -10.61 10.98
CA PRO A 411 29.16 -11.84 11.10
C PRO A 411 29.04 -12.59 9.77
N GLY A 412 29.32 -13.90 9.79
CA GLY A 412 29.32 -14.78 8.61
C GLY A 412 30.49 -14.55 7.63
N GLN A 413 31.37 -13.57 7.88
CA GLN A 413 32.52 -13.31 7.04
C GLN A 413 33.63 -14.34 7.30
N THR A 414 34.29 -14.77 6.24
CA THR A 414 35.48 -15.64 6.30
C THR A 414 36.72 -14.85 5.94
N GLY A 415 37.78 -14.98 6.73
CA GLY A 415 39.13 -14.54 6.40
C GLY A 415 40.11 -15.71 6.35
N ASN A 416 41.27 -15.47 5.73
CA ASN A 416 42.33 -16.47 5.66
C ASN A 416 43.46 -16.07 6.61
N LEU A 417 43.90 -17.01 7.42
CA LEU A 417 45.11 -16.93 8.23
C LEU A 417 46.18 -17.77 7.54
N ASN A 418 47.30 -17.15 7.16
CA ASN A 418 48.44 -17.85 6.61
C ASN A 418 49.26 -18.39 7.78
N VAL A 419 49.46 -19.70 7.82
CA VAL A 419 50.39 -20.35 8.73
C VAL A 419 51.65 -20.62 7.94
N GLU A 420 52.71 -19.87 8.24
CA GLU A 420 54.00 -19.89 7.57
C GLU A 420 54.91 -20.92 8.27
N LEU A 421 55.56 -21.76 7.47
CA LEU A 421 56.41 -22.87 7.90
C LEU A 421 57.83 -22.64 7.38
N ASN A 422 58.79 -22.44 8.28
CA ASN A 422 60.20 -22.29 7.92
C ASN A 422 61.12 -23.23 8.72
N PRO A 423 60.91 -24.57 8.65
CA PRO A 423 61.67 -25.52 9.44
C PRO A 423 63.17 -25.47 9.11
N PRO A 424 64.06 -25.39 10.11
CA PRO A 424 65.49 -25.35 9.87
C PRO A 424 66.00 -26.74 9.42
N ASN A 425 67.15 -26.77 8.73
CA ASN A 425 67.69 -28.00 8.12
C ASN A 425 68.10 -29.08 9.15
N ASP A 426 68.29 -28.68 10.40
CA ASP A 426 68.63 -29.52 11.56
C ASP A 426 67.40 -30.03 12.32
N ALA A 427 66.19 -29.58 11.98
CA ALA A 427 64.96 -30.10 12.59
C ALA A 427 64.81 -31.61 12.32
N GLU A 428 64.54 -32.40 13.35
CA GLU A 428 64.40 -33.84 13.21
C GLU A 428 63.16 -34.21 12.36
N PRO A 429 63.24 -35.22 11.48
CA PRO A 429 62.06 -35.70 10.75
C PRO A 429 61.04 -36.32 11.72
N ASN A 430 60.00 -35.57 12.08
CA ASN A 430 58.94 -36.02 12.98
C ASN A 430 57.60 -35.32 12.66
N THR A 431 56.54 -35.73 13.35
CA THR A 431 55.25 -35.01 13.39
C THR A 431 55.26 -34.02 14.55
N TYR A 432 55.05 -32.74 14.24
CA TYR A 432 54.96 -31.65 15.19
C TYR A 432 53.52 -31.17 15.28
N GLY A 433 52.91 -31.28 16.45
CA GLY A 433 51.59 -30.70 16.72
C GLY A 433 51.73 -29.18 16.90
N ILE A 434 50.85 -28.42 16.25
CA ILE A 434 50.69 -26.98 16.48
C ILE A 434 49.23 -26.69 16.83
N LYS A 435 49.00 -25.62 17.58
CA LYS A 435 47.67 -25.13 17.92
C LYS A 435 47.53 -23.68 17.47
N ILE A 436 46.65 -23.44 16.52
CA ILE A 436 46.24 -22.08 16.13
C ILE A 436 45.30 -21.58 17.22
N ILE A 437 45.57 -20.40 17.77
CA ILE A 437 44.78 -19.76 18.82
C ILE A 437 44.24 -18.43 18.28
N LEU A 438 42.94 -18.20 18.44
CA LEU A 438 42.27 -16.94 18.17
C LEU A 438 41.65 -16.41 19.46
N GLU A 439 41.96 -15.17 19.83
CA GLU A 439 41.42 -14.51 21.01
C GLU A 439 40.54 -13.31 20.58
N SER A 440 39.33 -13.22 21.12
CA SER A 440 38.44 -12.07 20.91
C SER A 440 37.48 -11.91 22.10
N ASN A 441 37.41 -10.70 22.67
CA ASN A 441 36.54 -10.35 23.80
C ASN A 441 36.55 -11.38 24.94
N ASP A 442 37.74 -11.71 25.42
CA ASP A 442 38.03 -12.68 26.49
C ASP A 442 37.67 -14.15 26.18
N ALA A 443 37.23 -14.44 24.95
CA ALA A 443 37.01 -15.80 24.47
C ALA A 443 38.19 -16.31 23.62
N ILE A 444 38.58 -17.56 23.85
CA ILE A 444 39.69 -18.23 23.17
C ILE A 444 39.14 -19.39 22.33
N TYR A 445 39.46 -19.38 21.03
CA TYR A 445 39.13 -20.45 20.09
C TYR A 445 40.43 -21.08 19.59
N SER A 446 40.50 -22.41 19.51
CA SER A 446 41.72 -23.07 19.07
C SER A 446 41.49 -24.24 18.13
N LYS A 447 42.51 -24.56 17.33
CA LYS A 447 42.52 -25.69 16.41
C LYS A 447 43.89 -26.35 16.35
N ASP A 448 43.93 -27.63 16.69
CA ASP A 448 45.14 -28.45 16.58
C ASP A 448 45.35 -28.94 15.14
N ILE A 449 46.62 -28.95 14.72
CA ILE A 449 47.08 -29.36 13.39
C ILE A 449 48.42 -30.10 13.53
N ASP A 450 48.57 -31.20 12.79
CA ASP A 450 49.83 -31.96 12.74
C ASP A 450 50.66 -31.60 11.51
N ILE A 451 51.94 -31.26 11.72
CA ILE A 451 52.92 -31.00 10.67
C ILE A 451 53.94 -32.14 10.62
N LYS A 452 53.92 -32.93 9.55
CA LYS A 452 54.86 -34.01 9.29
C LYS A 452 56.06 -33.50 8.49
N LEU A 453 57.23 -33.43 9.12
CA LEU A 453 58.50 -33.15 8.44
C LEU A 453 59.09 -34.43 7.84
N ARG A 454 59.38 -34.41 6.54
CA ARG A 454 60.06 -35.52 5.85
C ARG A 454 61.05 -35.02 4.81
N LYS A 455 62.20 -35.68 4.64
CA LYS A 455 63.16 -35.34 3.59
C LYS A 455 62.62 -35.77 2.21
N GLU A 456 62.80 -34.93 1.20
CA GLU A 456 62.37 -35.21 -0.19
C GLU A 456 63.16 -36.41 -0.74
N THR A 457 62.48 -37.34 -1.42
CA THR A 457 63.13 -38.57 -1.93
C THR A 457 63.87 -38.30 -3.26
N GLU A 458 64.96 -39.03 -3.56
CA GLU A 458 65.71 -38.87 -4.82
C GLU A 458 64.82 -39.06 -6.07
N LEU A 459 63.83 -39.94 -5.97
CA LEU A 459 62.86 -40.20 -7.05
C LEU A 459 61.99 -38.97 -7.35
N GLU A 460 61.52 -38.25 -6.32
CA GLU A 460 60.76 -36.99 -6.47
C GLU A 460 61.62 -35.88 -7.10
N LYS A 461 62.92 -35.83 -6.77
CA LYS A 461 63.87 -34.86 -7.32
C LYS A 461 64.10 -35.08 -8.82
N ASN A 462 64.26 -36.34 -9.23
CA ASN A 462 64.44 -36.73 -10.64
C ASN A 462 63.16 -36.54 -11.47
N PHE A 463 61.99 -36.79 -10.89
CA PHE A 463 60.71 -36.58 -11.58
C PHE A 463 60.42 -35.09 -11.84
N LYS A 464 60.69 -34.20 -10.86
CA LYS A 464 60.57 -32.75 -11.03
C LYS A 464 61.58 -32.19 -12.06
N ALA A 465 62.79 -32.72 -12.10
CA ALA A 465 63.79 -32.35 -13.11
C ALA A 465 63.34 -32.76 -14.52
N GLY A 466 62.77 -33.96 -14.67
CA GLY A 466 62.17 -34.43 -15.93
C GLY A 466 61.01 -33.55 -16.39
N LEU A 467 60.08 -33.19 -15.50
CA LEU A 467 58.99 -32.28 -15.83
C LEU A 467 59.47 -30.89 -16.28
N LYS A 468 60.53 -30.35 -15.66
CA LYS A 468 61.17 -29.09 -16.10
C LYS A 468 61.78 -29.21 -17.49
N ALA A 469 62.44 -30.32 -17.80
CA ALA A 469 63.05 -30.55 -19.12
C ALA A 469 62.00 -30.58 -20.25
N TYR A 470 60.80 -31.09 -19.96
CA TYR A 470 59.70 -31.19 -20.94
C TYR A 470 58.63 -30.09 -20.82
N GLN A 471 58.85 -29.04 -20.02
CA GLN A 471 57.81 -28.03 -19.76
C GLN A 471 57.30 -27.38 -21.05
N TYR A 472 58.18 -27.16 -22.03
CA TYR A 472 57.84 -26.55 -23.31
C TYR A 472 56.99 -27.47 -24.20
N TYR A 473 57.17 -28.79 -24.12
CA TYR A 473 56.35 -29.76 -24.83
C TYR A 473 54.95 -29.87 -24.21
N PHE A 474 54.84 -29.76 -22.88
CA PHE A 474 53.55 -29.67 -22.21
C PHE A 474 52.81 -28.37 -22.55
N TYR A 475 53.50 -27.23 -22.63
CA TYR A 475 52.88 -25.98 -23.10
C TYR A 475 52.42 -26.06 -24.56
N LEU A 476 53.20 -26.70 -25.45
CA LEU A 476 52.82 -26.95 -26.84
C LEU A 476 51.57 -27.85 -26.92
N LEU A 477 51.54 -28.93 -26.13
CA LEU A 477 50.40 -29.84 -26.05
C LEU A 477 49.13 -29.13 -25.54
N ILE A 478 49.24 -28.35 -24.47
CA ILE A 478 48.13 -27.56 -23.92
C ILE A 478 47.66 -26.51 -24.93
N ALA A 479 48.56 -25.83 -25.65
CA ALA A 479 48.22 -24.87 -26.69
C ALA A 479 47.46 -25.53 -27.86
N ILE A 480 47.88 -26.73 -28.29
CA ILE A 480 47.19 -27.53 -29.31
C ILE A 480 45.80 -27.95 -28.81
N ILE A 481 45.68 -28.41 -27.56
CA ILE A 481 44.39 -28.79 -26.96
C ILE A 481 43.45 -27.58 -26.86
N ILE A 482 43.95 -26.42 -26.42
CA ILE A 482 43.17 -25.18 -26.35
C ILE A 482 42.73 -24.73 -27.76
N LEU A 483 43.60 -24.79 -28.76
CA LEU A 483 43.25 -24.52 -30.16
C LEU A 483 42.12 -25.45 -30.64
N VAL A 484 42.26 -26.75 -30.41
CA VAL A 484 41.24 -27.75 -30.75
C VAL A 484 39.92 -27.44 -30.04
N LEU A 485 39.92 -27.13 -28.73
CA LEU A 485 38.71 -26.79 -27.98
C LEU A 485 38.04 -25.49 -28.45
N ILE A 486 38.83 -24.46 -28.82
CA ILE A 486 38.33 -23.20 -29.38
C ILE A 486 37.65 -23.44 -30.73
N PHE A 487 38.19 -24.34 -31.57
CA PHE A 487 37.63 -24.64 -32.89
C PHE A 487 36.50 -25.69 -32.90
N ILE A 488 36.44 -26.59 -31.90
CA ILE A 488 35.35 -27.57 -31.77
C ILE A 488 33.98 -26.89 -31.68
N LYS A 489 33.84 -25.83 -30.88
CA LYS A 489 32.56 -25.13 -30.68
C LYS A 489 31.99 -24.46 -31.96
N PRO A 490 32.76 -23.68 -32.74
CA PRO A 490 32.29 -23.13 -34.02
C PRO A 490 32.05 -24.21 -35.08
N ILE A 491 32.83 -25.29 -35.12
CA ILE A 491 32.60 -26.44 -36.02
C ILE A 491 31.27 -27.14 -35.67
N MET A 492 31.01 -27.40 -34.39
CA MET A 492 29.72 -27.97 -33.95
C MET A 492 28.54 -27.02 -34.20
N ARG A 493 28.72 -25.70 -34.04
CA ARG A 493 27.69 -24.71 -34.38
C ARG A 493 27.42 -24.62 -35.89
N ALA A 494 28.44 -24.81 -36.74
CA ALA A 494 28.27 -24.86 -38.19
C ALA A 494 27.52 -26.13 -38.62
N LYS A 495 27.88 -27.29 -38.07
CA LYS A 495 27.17 -28.56 -38.29
C LYS A 495 25.70 -28.49 -37.87
N ASN A 496 25.42 -27.91 -36.70
CA ASN A 496 24.04 -27.72 -36.22
C ASN A 496 23.25 -26.68 -37.02
N LYS A 497 23.91 -25.62 -37.54
CA LYS A 497 23.25 -24.67 -38.46
C LYS A 497 22.90 -25.30 -39.81
N ILE A 498 23.70 -26.23 -40.31
CA ILE A 498 23.42 -26.95 -41.55
C ILE A 498 22.27 -27.95 -41.32
N LYS A 499 22.30 -28.72 -40.22
CA LYS A 499 21.21 -29.65 -39.85
C LYS A 499 19.87 -28.93 -39.68
N THR A 500 19.84 -27.82 -38.96
CA THR A 500 18.61 -27.01 -38.78
C THR A 500 18.12 -26.35 -40.06
N ARG A 501 19.00 -25.98 -41.00
CA ARG A 501 18.59 -25.50 -42.33
C ARG A 501 18.00 -26.63 -43.19
N TYR A 502 18.54 -27.83 -43.10
CA TYR A 502 18.02 -29.01 -43.80
C TYR A 502 16.64 -29.42 -43.27
N GLU A 503 16.44 -29.44 -41.95
CA GLU A 503 15.13 -29.71 -41.34
C GLU A 503 14.10 -28.61 -41.67
N LYS A 504 14.50 -27.33 -41.63
CA LYS A 504 13.62 -26.24 -42.09
C LYS A 504 13.30 -26.32 -43.58
N TYR A 505 14.23 -26.78 -44.41
CA TYR A 505 13.98 -27.02 -45.84
C TYR A 505 13.01 -28.19 -46.06
N LYS A 506 13.16 -29.29 -45.31
CA LYS A 506 12.26 -30.45 -45.33
C LYS A 506 10.82 -30.06 -44.93
N ILE A 507 10.66 -29.36 -43.81
CA ILE A 507 9.35 -28.86 -43.33
C ILE A 507 8.74 -27.86 -44.32
N ARG A 508 9.56 -27.00 -44.96
CA ARG A 508 9.07 -26.07 -45.98
C ARG A 508 8.60 -26.78 -47.24
N ARG A 509 9.25 -27.88 -47.63
CA ARG A 509 8.86 -28.72 -48.77
C ARG A 509 7.55 -29.47 -48.50
N GLU A 510 7.38 -30.01 -47.29
CA GLU A 510 6.14 -30.65 -46.84
C GLU A 510 4.98 -29.64 -46.73
N ARG A 511 5.23 -28.43 -46.17
CA ARG A 511 4.25 -27.34 -46.15
C ARG A 511 3.85 -26.87 -47.56
N LEU A 512 4.79 -26.80 -48.50
CA LEU A 512 4.50 -26.48 -49.90
C LEU A 512 3.71 -27.60 -50.60
N GLY A 513 3.98 -28.87 -50.27
CA GLY A 513 3.18 -30.02 -50.72
C GLY A 513 1.75 -29.98 -50.17
N ALA A 514 1.59 -29.74 -48.86
CA ALA A 514 0.28 -29.60 -48.22
C ALA A 514 -0.49 -28.38 -48.74
N LEU A 515 0.18 -27.25 -49.04
CA LEU A 515 -0.42 -26.08 -49.68
C LEU A 515 -0.83 -26.34 -51.13
N ARG A 516 -0.10 -27.18 -51.88
CA ARG A 516 -0.50 -27.59 -53.24
C ARG A 516 -1.71 -28.53 -53.20
N ALA A 517 -1.70 -29.54 -52.31
CA ALA A 517 -2.84 -30.42 -52.10
C ALA A 517 -4.09 -29.68 -51.58
N ALA A 518 -3.92 -28.69 -50.69
CA ALA A 518 -5.02 -27.84 -50.22
C ALA A 518 -5.52 -26.86 -51.31
N ARG A 519 -4.64 -26.42 -52.22
CA ARG A 519 -5.04 -25.61 -53.38
C ARG A 519 -5.74 -26.46 -54.44
N GLU A 520 -5.34 -27.71 -54.64
CA GLU A 520 -6.03 -28.68 -55.51
C GLU A 520 -7.41 -29.03 -54.95
N LYS A 521 -7.54 -29.32 -53.64
CA LYS A 521 -8.85 -29.51 -52.99
C LYS A 521 -9.75 -28.27 -53.06
N ARG A 522 -9.21 -27.07 -52.82
CA ARG A 522 -9.94 -25.81 -53.02
C ARG A 522 -10.26 -25.52 -54.48
N GLN A 523 -9.48 -26.02 -55.43
CA GLN A 523 -9.77 -25.91 -56.86
C GLN A 523 -10.81 -26.95 -57.31
N GLU A 524 -10.87 -28.14 -56.70
CA GLU A 524 -11.96 -29.11 -56.90
C GLU A 524 -13.29 -28.64 -56.29
N GLU A 525 -13.28 -28.06 -55.09
CA GLU A 525 -14.47 -27.44 -54.48
C GLU A 525 -14.93 -26.21 -55.28
N ARG A 526 -13.99 -25.36 -55.72
CA ARG A 526 -14.30 -24.24 -56.62
C ARG A 526 -14.72 -24.71 -58.01
N LYS A 527 -14.27 -25.86 -58.51
CA LYS A 527 -14.77 -26.46 -59.76
C LYS A 527 -16.19 -26.99 -59.58
N LYS A 528 -16.54 -27.61 -58.45
CA LYS A 528 -17.91 -28.05 -58.14
C LYS A 528 -18.88 -26.88 -57.94
N GLN A 529 -18.44 -25.78 -57.30
CA GLN A 529 -19.21 -24.53 -57.17
C GLN A 529 -19.32 -23.78 -58.50
N LYS A 530 -18.23 -23.70 -59.27
CA LYS A 530 -18.27 -23.11 -60.61
C LYS A 530 -19.07 -23.94 -61.60
N GLU A 531 -19.10 -25.26 -61.53
CA GLU A 531 -19.93 -26.13 -62.37
C GLU A 531 -21.44 -25.97 -62.09
N GLN A 532 -21.81 -25.47 -60.90
CA GLN A 532 -23.18 -25.06 -60.55
C GLN A 532 -23.51 -23.63 -60.99
N GLU A 533 -22.56 -22.68 -60.96
CA GLU A 533 -22.71 -21.31 -61.49
C GLU A 533 -22.55 -21.22 -63.03
N GLU A 534 -21.80 -22.13 -63.63
CA GLU A 534 -21.46 -22.24 -65.06
C GLU A 534 -22.58 -22.94 -65.84
N LYS A 535 -23.37 -23.84 -65.23
CA LYS A 535 -24.64 -24.33 -65.81
C LYS A 535 -25.72 -23.24 -65.90
N ALA A 536 -25.63 -22.19 -65.08
CA ALA A 536 -26.50 -21.01 -65.12
C ALA A 536 -26.00 -19.93 -66.11
N ARG A 537 -24.68 -19.77 -66.30
CA ARG A 537 -24.06 -18.87 -67.28
C ARG A 537 -23.89 -19.46 -68.71
N GLU A 538 -23.72 -20.77 -68.86
CA GLU A 538 -23.64 -21.46 -70.17
C GLU A 538 -24.97 -21.43 -70.94
N ARG A 539 -26.12 -21.23 -70.28
CA ARG A 539 -27.42 -20.99 -70.94
C ARG A 539 -27.52 -19.59 -71.57
N GLN A 540 -26.63 -18.67 -71.21
CA GLN A 540 -26.66 -17.27 -71.64
C GLN A 540 -25.50 -16.92 -72.60
N GLU A 541 -24.32 -17.54 -72.48
CA GLU A 541 -23.13 -17.21 -73.30
C GLU A 541 -22.89 -18.16 -74.50
N LYS A 542 -23.47 -19.37 -74.53
CA LYS A 542 -23.43 -20.27 -75.71
C LYS A 542 -24.27 -19.77 -76.91
N ARG A 543 -25.06 -18.71 -76.74
CA ARG A 543 -25.79 -18.03 -77.85
C ARG A 543 -24.95 -16.99 -78.61
N GLU A 544 -23.82 -16.51 -78.05
CA GLU A 544 -23.14 -15.34 -78.63
C GLU A 544 -21.69 -15.58 -79.11
N ALA A 545 -20.94 -16.53 -78.55
CA ALA A 545 -19.53 -16.74 -78.97
C ALA A 545 -19.31 -17.93 -79.93
N GLN A 546 -20.40 -18.47 -80.52
CA GLN A 546 -20.36 -19.32 -81.72
C GLN A 546 -20.02 -18.53 -83.00
N LYS A 547 -19.79 -17.21 -82.91
CA LYS A 547 -19.48 -16.33 -84.05
C LYS A 547 -18.01 -15.93 -84.21
N GLU A 548 -17.09 -16.35 -83.34
CA GLU A 548 -15.65 -16.01 -83.48
C GLU A 548 -14.69 -17.20 -83.44
N SER A 549 -15.22 -18.40 -83.69
CA SER A 549 -14.39 -19.48 -84.22
C SER A 549 -14.15 -19.20 -85.72
N GLN A 550 -12.88 -19.24 -86.15
CA GLN A 550 -12.39 -19.36 -87.54
C GLN A 550 -11.72 -18.12 -88.19
N LYS A 551 -10.57 -17.73 -87.65
CA LYS A 551 -9.35 -17.27 -88.36
C LYS A 551 -8.32 -17.08 -87.24
N THR A 552 -7.37 -17.95 -86.95
CA THR A 552 -6.45 -18.60 -87.87
C THR A 552 -5.82 -19.79 -87.17
N LYS A 553 -6.06 -20.93 -87.80
CA LYS A 553 -5.47 -22.24 -87.54
C LYS A 553 -3.95 -22.21 -87.77
N ARG A 554 -3.25 -22.91 -86.87
CA ARG A 554 -2.19 -23.90 -87.18
C ARG A 554 -0.88 -23.40 -87.82
N LYS A 555 0.20 -23.50 -87.03
CA LYS A 555 1.37 -24.34 -87.40
C LYS A 555 2.09 -24.87 -86.15
N HIS A 556 1.44 -25.87 -85.52
CA HIS A 556 2.12 -27.09 -85.07
C HIS A 556 3.01 -27.59 -86.23
N LYS A 557 4.18 -28.21 -86.06
CA LYS A 557 4.56 -29.28 -85.12
C LYS A 557 6.04 -29.63 -85.43
N ALA A 558 6.64 -30.40 -84.52
CA ALA A 558 7.84 -31.26 -84.67
C ALA A 558 9.10 -30.74 -83.97
N LEU A 559 9.94 -31.53 -83.28
CA LEU A 559 10.01 -32.96 -82.93
C LEU A 559 11.20 -33.01 -81.94
N PHE A 560 11.01 -33.42 -80.68
CA PHE A 560 11.42 -34.73 -80.18
C PHE A 560 12.94 -35.07 -80.28
N LYS A 561 13.67 -34.96 -79.15
CA LYS A 561 14.83 -35.77 -78.67
C LYS A 561 15.61 -34.92 -77.66
N LYS A 562 15.56 -35.16 -76.33
CA LYS A 562 15.98 -36.34 -75.56
C LYS A 562 17.36 -36.85 -76.02
N TYR A 563 18.37 -36.64 -75.15
CA TYR A 563 19.82 -36.95 -75.26
C TYR A 563 20.70 -35.94 -76.01
N ARG A 564 21.28 -34.97 -75.27
CA ARG A 564 22.48 -34.23 -75.75
C ARG A 564 23.51 -33.82 -74.67
N ALA A 565 23.21 -33.97 -73.38
CA ALA A 565 24.13 -33.51 -72.33
C ALA A 565 25.07 -34.61 -71.76
N TRP A 566 24.93 -35.88 -72.15
CA TRP A 566 25.78 -36.98 -71.64
C TRP A 566 26.86 -37.46 -72.63
N VAL A 567 26.88 -36.95 -73.86
CA VAL A 567 27.82 -37.36 -74.93
C VAL A 567 29.06 -36.45 -74.99
N PHE A 568 28.99 -35.21 -74.50
CA PHE A 568 30.14 -34.28 -74.51
C PHE A 568 31.12 -34.48 -73.35
N SER A 569 30.73 -35.16 -72.26
CA SER A 569 31.65 -35.50 -71.17
C SER A 569 32.50 -36.75 -71.43
N LEU A 570 32.10 -37.63 -72.35
CA LEU A 570 32.85 -38.83 -72.73
C LEU A 570 33.91 -38.57 -73.82
N ILE A 571 33.74 -37.51 -74.62
CA ILE A 571 34.71 -37.08 -75.65
C ILE A 571 35.87 -36.25 -75.05
N ALA A 572 35.63 -35.53 -73.95
CA ALA A 572 36.68 -34.80 -73.24
C ALA A 572 37.62 -35.70 -72.42
N LEU A 573 37.16 -36.89 -72.00
CA LEU A 573 37.96 -37.85 -71.25
C LEU A 573 38.87 -38.71 -72.16
N ALA A 574 38.44 -38.98 -73.40
CA ALA A 574 39.24 -39.68 -74.41
C ALA A 574 40.34 -38.79 -75.03
N ALA A 575 40.15 -37.46 -75.05
CA ALA A 575 41.16 -36.51 -75.53
C ALA A 575 42.33 -36.29 -74.54
N LEU A 576 42.11 -36.47 -73.23
CA LEU A 576 43.16 -36.35 -72.21
C LEU A 576 44.05 -37.60 -72.09
N VAL A 577 43.55 -38.78 -72.46
CA VAL A 577 44.33 -40.03 -72.46
C VAL A 577 45.22 -40.16 -73.71
N LEU A 578 44.83 -39.55 -74.84
CA LEU A 578 45.64 -39.54 -76.07
C LEU A 578 46.66 -38.39 -76.16
N LEU A 579 46.51 -37.32 -75.37
CA LEU A 579 47.53 -36.27 -75.24
C LEU A 579 48.71 -36.66 -74.30
N GLY A 580 48.55 -37.73 -73.52
CA GLY A 580 49.63 -38.31 -72.69
C GLY A 580 50.58 -39.24 -73.45
N HIS A 581 50.23 -39.69 -74.66
CA HIS A 581 51.06 -40.63 -75.43
C HIS A 581 51.91 -39.95 -76.53
N TYR A 582 51.75 -38.64 -76.79
CA TYR A 582 52.41 -37.98 -77.94
C TYR A 582 53.61 -37.07 -77.61
N PHE A 583 53.87 -36.71 -76.34
CA PHE A 583 55.08 -35.95 -75.97
C PHE A 583 56.11 -36.84 -75.27
N LYS A 584 56.79 -37.62 -76.11
CA LYS A 584 58.05 -38.30 -75.80
C LYS A 584 59.14 -37.24 -75.58
N LEU A 585 59.37 -36.80 -74.35
CA LEU A 585 60.57 -36.04 -73.95
C LEU A 585 60.76 -36.04 -72.41
N TYR A 586 61.98 -36.40 -72.01
CA TYR A 586 62.64 -36.30 -70.69
C TYR A 586 62.83 -37.57 -69.84
N ASN A 587 64.12 -37.83 -69.65
CA ASN A 587 64.79 -38.99 -69.10
C ASN A 587 65.07 -38.78 -67.59
N LEU A 588 64.82 -39.80 -66.78
CA LEU A 588 64.52 -39.67 -65.34
C LEU A 588 65.66 -40.23 -64.44
N ARG A 589 66.91 -39.77 -64.65
CA ARG A 589 68.06 -40.37 -63.94
C ARG A 589 68.77 -39.53 -62.87
N TYR A 590 68.32 -38.31 -62.51
CA TYR A 590 68.97 -37.52 -61.44
C TYR A 590 68.06 -36.67 -60.52
N THR A 591 66.73 -36.83 -60.52
CA THR A 591 65.81 -35.98 -59.72
C THR A 591 65.76 -36.29 -58.22
N HIS A 592 66.15 -37.50 -57.78
CA HIS A 592 66.05 -37.89 -56.37
C HIS A 592 67.11 -37.24 -55.45
N ILE A 593 68.18 -36.66 -56.01
CA ILE A 593 69.28 -36.05 -55.23
C ILE A 593 68.99 -34.57 -54.91
N TYR A 594 68.23 -33.85 -55.76
CA TYR A 594 67.91 -32.44 -55.52
C TYR A 594 66.65 -32.20 -54.66
N LEU A 595 65.70 -33.13 -54.60
CA LEU A 595 64.46 -32.97 -53.83
C LEU A 595 64.59 -33.28 -52.33
N ARG A 596 65.56 -34.11 -51.92
CA ARG A 596 65.70 -34.51 -50.49
C ARG A 596 66.31 -33.40 -49.62
N ASN A 597 67.18 -32.55 -50.17
CA ASN A 597 67.86 -31.49 -49.40
C ASN A 597 67.06 -30.18 -49.30
N ILE A 598 66.13 -29.90 -50.22
CA ILE A 598 65.28 -28.70 -50.14
C ILE A 598 64.16 -28.90 -49.09
N PHE A 599 63.63 -30.12 -48.94
CA PHE A 599 62.48 -30.38 -48.07
C PHE A 599 62.79 -30.64 -46.60
N VAL A 600 64.03 -30.91 -46.20
CA VAL A 600 64.36 -31.13 -44.77
C VAL A 600 64.94 -29.89 -44.11
N GLY A 601 65.70 -29.07 -44.84
CA GLY A 601 66.25 -27.81 -44.31
C GLY A 601 65.25 -26.65 -44.28
N TYR A 602 64.35 -26.55 -45.25
CA TYR A 602 63.47 -25.40 -45.42
C TYR A 602 62.01 -25.61 -45.01
N LEU A 603 61.63 -26.82 -44.56
CA LEU A 603 60.24 -27.12 -44.16
C LEU A 603 59.74 -26.25 -43.00
N TYR A 604 60.61 -25.99 -42.02
CA TYR A 604 60.30 -25.11 -40.88
C TYR A 604 59.99 -23.69 -41.35
N TYR A 605 60.75 -23.18 -42.33
CA TYR A 605 60.56 -21.85 -42.93
C TYR A 605 59.30 -21.77 -43.80
N ILE A 606 58.99 -22.84 -44.53
CA ILE A 606 57.75 -22.96 -45.32
C ILE A 606 56.53 -22.98 -44.39
N LEU A 607 56.59 -23.70 -43.27
CA LEU A 607 55.50 -23.76 -42.28
C LEU A 607 55.28 -22.42 -41.56
N ILE A 608 56.36 -21.71 -41.20
CA ILE A 608 56.27 -20.34 -40.65
C ILE A 608 55.67 -19.39 -41.69
N GLY A 609 56.12 -19.47 -42.95
CA GLY A 609 55.58 -18.65 -44.04
C GLY A 609 54.08 -18.87 -44.24
N VAL A 610 53.62 -20.13 -44.25
CA VAL A 610 52.20 -20.48 -44.33
C VAL A 610 51.43 -19.98 -43.10
N GLY A 611 52.02 -20.07 -41.91
CA GLY A 611 51.44 -19.55 -40.67
C GLY A 611 51.22 -18.03 -40.71
N VAL A 612 52.21 -17.26 -41.17
CA VAL A 612 52.11 -15.79 -41.29
C VAL A 612 51.06 -15.40 -42.33
N VAL A 613 51.00 -16.09 -43.47
CA VAL A 613 49.97 -15.85 -44.50
C VAL A 613 48.56 -16.16 -43.97
N ALA A 614 48.39 -17.23 -43.18
CA ALA A 614 47.12 -17.57 -42.56
C ALA A 614 46.68 -16.52 -41.51
N VAL A 615 47.60 -15.99 -40.71
CA VAL A 615 47.33 -14.93 -39.73
C VAL A 615 46.95 -13.62 -40.43
N LEU A 616 47.67 -13.21 -41.48
CA LEU A 616 47.34 -12.04 -42.28
C LEU A 616 45.97 -12.19 -42.96
N PHE A 617 45.66 -13.37 -43.48
CA PHE A 617 44.34 -13.67 -44.06
C PHE A 617 43.22 -13.59 -43.02
N LEU A 618 43.44 -14.09 -41.80
CA LEU A 618 42.50 -13.97 -40.68
C LEU A 618 42.30 -12.52 -40.24
N LEU A 619 43.36 -11.71 -40.20
CA LEU A 619 43.28 -10.28 -39.89
C LEU A 619 42.50 -9.51 -40.96
N VAL A 620 42.69 -9.82 -42.25
CA VAL A 620 41.90 -9.23 -43.35
C VAL A 620 40.42 -9.62 -43.24
N LEU A 621 40.11 -10.87 -42.89
CA LEU A 621 38.73 -11.31 -42.63
C LEU A 621 38.12 -10.59 -41.42
N LEU A 622 38.90 -10.39 -40.36
CA LEU A 622 38.49 -9.66 -39.15
C LEU A 622 38.23 -8.18 -39.48
N PHE A 623 39.11 -7.54 -40.24
CA PHE A 623 38.99 -6.15 -40.68
C PHE A 623 37.76 -5.96 -41.57
N ASN A 624 37.51 -6.86 -42.53
CA ASN A 624 36.31 -6.83 -43.36
C ASN A 624 35.02 -7.09 -42.57
N TYR A 625 35.08 -7.91 -41.53
CA TYR A 625 33.96 -8.15 -40.62
C TYR A 625 33.62 -6.91 -39.78
N ILE A 626 34.65 -6.18 -39.31
CA ILE A 626 34.48 -4.95 -38.52
C ILE A 626 34.04 -3.77 -39.42
N SER A 627 34.60 -3.63 -40.63
CA SER A 627 34.27 -2.52 -41.53
C SER A 627 32.82 -2.57 -42.05
N LYS A 628 32.24 -3.78 -42.23
CA LYS A 628 30.83 -3.96 -42.59
C LYS A 628 29.84 -3.55 -41.50
N ARG A 629 30.27 -3.35 -40.24
CA ARG A 629 29.39 -2.87 -39.16
C ARG A 629 29.24 -1.35 -39.08
N LYS A 630 30.12 -0.55 -39.69
CA LYS A 630 30.04 0.93 -39.65
C LYS A 630 29.14 1.57 -40.72
N LYS A 631 28.62 0.81 -41.71
CA LYS A 631 27.77 1.34 -42.81
C LYS A 631 26.26 1.03 -42.67
N ARG A 632 25.73 0.95 -41.46
CA ARG A 632 24.28 0.96 -41.21
C ARG A 632 23.95 1.83 -40.00
N LYS A 633 23.87 3.14 -40.21
CA LYS A 633 23.06 4.10 -39.45
C LYS A 633 23.24 5.50 -40.06
N LYS A 634 22.29 5.89 -40.92
CA LYS A 634 21.75 7.26 -41.09
C LYS A 634 20.91 7.33 -42.37
N LYS A 635 19.59 7.47 -42.22
CA LYS A 635 18.72 8.29 -43.08
C LYS A 635 17.63 8.92 -42.20
N PRO A 636 17.25 10.20 -42.39
CA PRO A 636 16.35 10.93 -41.50
C PRO A 636 14.94 11.17 -42.07
N LYS A 637 14.07 11.67 -41.18
CA LYS A 637 12.94 12.61 -41.33
C LYS A 637 11.47 12.15 -41.61
N LYS A 638 10.60 12.78 -40.79
CA LYS A 638 9.22 13.31 -41.00
C LYS A 638 7.97 12.42 -40.78
N GLU A 639 7.21 12.74 -39.71
CA GLU A 639 5.84 13.34 -39.70
C GLU A 639 4.96 13.11 -40.96
N THR A 640 3.67 12.69 -40.94
CA THR A 640 2.53 12.93 -40.02
C THR A 640 1.34 11.99 -40.37
N LYS A 641 0.44 11.72 -39.40
CA LYS A 641 -0.99 11.25 -39.46
C LYS A 641 -1.30 9.95 -40.27
N GLU A 642 -2.21 9.05 -39.91
CA GLU A 642 -3.48 9.15 -39.23
C GLU A 642 -4.00 7.73 -38.87
N ILE A 643 -4.55 7.59 -37.66
CA ILE A 643 -5.74 6.82 -37.23
C ILE A 643 -6.12 5.55 -38.03
N ALA A 644 -6.19 4.42 -37.29
CA ALA A 644 -6.95 3.17 -37.56
C ALA A 644 -6.17 1.83 -37.54
N LYS A 645 -5.09 1.67 -36.74
CA LYS A 645 -4.53 0.33 -36.42
C LYS A 645 -4.11 0.15 -34.95
N GLU A 646 -4.88 0.76 -34.05
CA GLU A 646 -4.64 0.71 -32.60
C GLU A 646 -5.45 -0.35 -31.85
N LYS A 647 -6.32 -1.13 -32.53
CA LYS A 647 -7.07 -2.24 -31.89
C LYS A 647 -6.49 -3.65 -32.06
N ILE A 648 -5.52 -3.86 -32.96
CA ILE A 648 -4.89 -5.19 -33.17
C ILE A 648 -3.53 -5.32 -32.46
N LYS A 649 -2.87 -4.19 -32.14
CA LYS A 649 -1.60 -4.18 -31.39
C LYS A 649 -1.75 -4.37 -29.87
N ILE A 650 -2.96 -4.30 -29.34
CA ILE A 650 -3.22 -4.40 -27.89
C ILE A 650 -3.41 -5.85 -27.44
N GLU A 651 -3.87 -6.75 -28.32
CA GLU A 651 -3.97 -8.19 -28.02
C GLU A 651 -2.66 -8.96 -28.30
N GLU A 652 -1.91 -8.62 -29.35
CA GLU A 652 -0.59 -9.24 -29.60
C GLU A 652 0.46 -8.86 -28.53
N LYS A 653 0.34 -7.67 -27.89
CA LYS A 653 1.23 -7.25 -26.79
C LYS A 653 0.87 -7.83 -25.41
N LYS A 654 -0.33 -8.40 -25.24
CA LYS A 654 -0.75 -9.06 -23.99
C LYS A 654 -0.45 -10.57 -23.99
N ALA A 655 -0.32 -11.20 -25.17
CA ALA A 655 0.12 -12.60 -25.28
C ALA A 655 1.66 -12.78 -25.29
N GLU A 656 2.45 -11.77 -25.67
CA GLU A 656 3.92 -11.85 -25.68
C GLU A 656 4.58 -11.52 -24.33
N LYS A 657 3.80 -11.10 -23.31
CA LYS A 657 4.27 -10.68 -21.98
C LYS A 657 4.15 -11.73 -20.87
N ARG A 658 3.68 -12.95 -21.14
CA ARG A 658 3.58 -14.04 -20.14
C ARG A 658 4.50 -15.25 -20.34
N ILE A 659 5.42 -15.21 -21.31
CA ILE A 659 6.49 -16.23 -21.43
C ILE A 659 7.82 -15.52 -21.75
N LYS A 660 8.40 -14.83 -20.77
CA LYS A 660 9.82 -14.38 -20.72
C LYS A 660 10.10 -13.62 -19.41
N LYS A 661 10.05 -14.33 -18.29
CA LYS A 661 10.77 -13.94 -17.08
C LYS A 661 11.51 -15.20 -16.59
N GLU A 662 12.64 -15.47 -17.22
CA GLU A 662 13.82 -16.04 -16.57
C GLU A 662 14.97 -16.15 -17.57
N LYS A 663 16.18 -15.86 -17.07
CA LYS A 663 17.48 -15.96 -17.74
C LYS A 663 17.72 -15.00 -18.92
N ARG A 664 18.48 -13.93 -18.65
CA ARG A 664 19.81 -13.66 -19.25
C ARG A 664 20.31 -12.27 -18.88
N TRP A 665 21.14 -12.20 -17.85
CA TRP A 665 22.16 -11.17 -17.70
C TRP A 665 23.42 -11.83 -17.14
N TYR A 666 24.24 -12.42 -18.03
CA TYR A 666 25.66 -12.64 -17.77
C TYR A 666 26.39 -13.03 -19.08
N ASN A 667 27.65 -12.64 -19.17
CA ASN A 667 28.65 -13.02 -20.19
C ASN A 667 28.61 -12.34 -21.57
N LYS A 668 29.01 -11.07 -21.61
CA LYS A 668 29.70 -10.50 -22.79
C LYS A 668 31.03 -9.75 -22.55
N PRO A 669 31.40 -9.26 -21.34
CA PRO A 669 32.73 -8.68 -21.16
C PRO A 669 33.82 -9.73 -20.85
N LEU A 670 33.48 -10.86 -20.22
CA LEU A 670 34.47 -11.83 -19.72
C LEU A 670 35.39 -12.41 -20.81
N TYR A 671 34.85 -12.72 -22.00
CA TYR A 671 35.65 -13.31 -23.09
C TYR A 671 36.62 -12.31 -23.74
N ILE A 672 36.24 -11.03 -23.78
CA ILE A 672 37.13 -9.97 -24.32
C ILE A 672 38.26 -9.71 -23.32
N VAL A 673 37.96 -9.70 -22.02
CA VAL A 673 38.95 -9.55 -20.95
C VAL A 673 39.93 -10.74 -20.93
N ILE A 674 39.45 -11.98 -21.09
CA ILE A 674 40.31 -13.17 -21.15
C ILE A 674 41.25 -13.13 -22.38
N ILE A 675 40.75 -12.70 -23.55
CA ILE A 675 41.61 -12.57 -24.75
C ILE A 675 42.66 -11.47 -24.55
N LEU A 676 42.27 -10.33 -23.97
CA LEU A 676 43.20 -9.23 -23.73
C LEU A 676 44.30 -9.64 -22.73
N ALA A 677 43.92 -10.36 -21.66
CA ALA A 677 44.86 -10.88 -20.66
C ALA A 677 45.83 -11.91 -21.27
N LEU A 678 45.35 -12.80 -22.16
CA LEU A 678 46.22 -13.74 -22.87
C LEU A 678 47.17 -13.05 -23.85
N LEU A 679 46.74 -11.98 -24.51
CA LEU A 679 47.59 -11.17 -25.40
C LEU A 679 48.68 -10.43 -24.62
N ILE A 680 48.33 -9.85 -23.47
CA ILE A 680 49.29 -9.18 -22.59
C ILE A 680 50.30 -10.20 -22.05
N ALA A 681 49.85 -11.36 -21.58
CA ALA A 681 50.71 -12.44 -21.10
C ALA A 681 51.65 -12.99 -22.20
N LEU A 682 51.19 -13.07 -23.44
CA LEU A 682 52.02 -13.48 -24.57
C LEU A 682 53.09 -12.42 -24.88
N ILE A 683 52.73 -11.14 -24.88
CA ILE A 683 53.67 -10.04 -25.14
C ILE A 683 54.71 -9.94 -24.02
N THR A 684 54.31 -10.07 -22.76
CA THR A 684 55.26 -10.07 -21.63
C THR A 684 56.14 -11.31 -21.62
N ALA A 685 55.64 -12.48 -21.99
CA ALA A 685 56.47 -13.67 -22.18
C ALA A 685 57.50 -13.48 -23.30
N VAL A 686 57.10 -12.94 -24.45
CA VAL A 686 58.02 -12.68 -25.58
C VAL A 686 59.11 -11.66 -25.20
N ALA A 687 58.78 -10.66 -24.39
CA ALA A 687 59.75 -9.70 -23.85
C ALA A 687 60.67 -10.33 -22.78
N TYR A 688 60.11 -11.13 -21.86
CA TYR A 688 60.84 -11.77 -20.77
C TYR A 688 61.88 -12.79 -21.26
N PHE A 689 61.58 -13.50 -22.36
CA PHE A 689 62.48 -14.51 -22.95
C PHE A 689 63.46 -13.94 -24.00
N ASP A 690 63.53 -12.62 -24.17
CA ASP A 690 64.41 -11.93 -25.13
C ASP A 690 64.29 -12.44 -26.59
N LEU A 691 63.11 -12.99 -26.93
CA LEU A 691 62.83 -13.61 -28.23
C LEU A 691 62.89 -12.60 -29.38
N PHE A 692 62.78 -11.30 -29.09
CA PHE A 692 62.89 -10.23 -30.08
C PHE A 692 64.24 -10.22 -30.81
N LYS A 693 65.33 -10.57 -30.11
CA LYS A 693 66.67 -10.59 -30.70
C LYS A 693 66.83 -11.75 -31.69
N GLN A 694 66.36 -12.93 -31.32
CA GLN A 694 66.34 -14.12 -32.18
C GLN A 694 65.43 -13.94 -33.41
N ILE A 695 64.27 -13.30 -33.25
CA ILE A 695 63.35 -13.01 -34.35
C ILE A 695 63.96 -12.00 -35.33
N ARG A 696 64.66 -10.97 -34.83
CA ARG A 696 65.33 -9.98 -35.68
C ARG A 696 66.45 -10.61 -36.52
N ASP A 697 67.27 -11.44 -35.91
CA ASP A 697 68.40 -12.09 -36.60
C ASP A 697 67.90 -13.13 -37.61
N PHE A 698 66.80 -13.83 -37.29
CA PHE A 698 66.07 -14.70 -38.22
C PHE A 698 65.45 -13.93 -39.40
N ALA A 699 64.82 -12.78 -39.14
CA ALA A 699 64.21 -11.96 -40.18
C ALA A 699 65.26 -11.35 -41.13
N ALA A 700 66.43 -10.96 -40.60
CA ALA A 700 67.56 -10.48 -41.40
C ALA A 700 68.10 -11.59 -42.32
N LEU A 701 68.33 -12.79 -41.77
CA LEU A 701 68.89 -13.93 -42.50
C LEU A 701 67.98 -14.45 -43.63
N TYR A 702 66.65 -14.32 -43.49
CA TYR A 702 65.67 -14.83 -44.45
C TYR A 702 64.91 -13.75 -45.24
N SER A 703 65.30 -12.49 -45.09
CA SER A 703 64.66 -11.33 -45.74
C SER A 703 64.50 -11.47 -47.26
N TYR A 704 65.50 -12.02 -47.95
CA TYR A 704 65.44 -12.29 -49.40
C TYR A 704 64.34 -13.29 -49.80
N TYR A 705 64.08 -14.31 -48.99
CA TYR A 705 63.01 -15.30 -49.26
C TYR A 705 61.62 -14.69 -49.06
N PHE A 706 61.48 -13.79 -48.09
CA PHE A 706 60.24 -13.03 -47.90
C PHE A 706 59.98 -12.09 -49.08
N GLY A 707 61.00 -11.39 -49.58
CA GLY A 707 60.90 -10.56 -50.78
C GLY A 707 60.46 -11.36 -52.01
N LEU A 708 61.08 -12.52 -52.24
CA LEU A 708 60.76 -13.39 -53.37
C LEU A 708 59.33 -13.97 -53.28
N GLY A 709 58.88 -14.34 -52.08
CA GLY A 709 57.52 -14.82 -51.84
C GLY A 709 56.45 -13.74 -52.11
N ILE A 710 56.72 -12.48 -51.76
CA ILE A 710 55.81 -11.35 -52.03
C ILE A 710 55.70 -11.10 -53.54
N ILE A 711 56.80 -11.17 -54.28
CA ILE A 711 56.81 -11.00 -55.74
C ILE A 711 55.95 -12.10 -56.41
N ILE A 712 56.12 -13.36 -56.01
CA ILE A 712 55.30 -14.48 -56.52
C ILE A 712 53.81 -14.28 -56.21
N LEU A 713 53.49 -13.81 -55.00
CA LEU A 713 52.10 -13.54 -54.61
C LEU A 713 51.47 -12.42 -55.46
N ILE A 714 52.21 -11.35 -55.76
CA ILE A 714 51.76 -10.25 -56.62
C ILE A 714 51.51 -10.77 -58.05
N ILE A 715 52.37 -11.65 -58.57
CA ILE A 715 52.19 -12.28 -59.89
C ILE A 715 50.92 -13.14 -59.90
N ILE A 716 50.68 -13.97 -58.88
CA ILE A 716 49.48 -14.82 -58.78
C ILE A 716 48.21 -13.95 -58.71
N ILE A 717 48.22 -12.88 -57.92
CA ILE A 717 47.10 -11.94 -57.81
C ILE A 717 46.87 -11.23 -59.16
N GLY A 718 47.93 -10.83 -59.86
CA GLY A 718 47.86 -10.25 -61.21
C GLY A 718 47.18 -11.20 -62.20
N VAL A 719 47.61 -12.47 -62.25
CA VAL A 719 47.04 -13.52 -63.10
C VAL A 719 45.56 -13.78 -62.76
N LEU A 720 45.22 -13.88 -61.48
CA LEU A 720 43.83 -14.08 -61.04
C LEU A 720 42.93 -12.87 -61.33
N SER A 721 43.48 -11.65 -61.34
CA SER A 721 42.74 -10.45 -61.70
C SER A 721 42.43 -10.37 -63.19
N PHE A 722 43.31 -10.91 -64.04
CA PHE A 722 43.18 -10.88 -65.50
C PHE A 722 42.11 -11.85 -66.04
N TYR A 723 41.87 -12.98 -65.35
CA TYR A 723 40.87 -13.98 -65.75
C TYR A 723 39.40 -13.63 -65.39
N LYS A 724 39.18 -12.51 -64.70
CA LYS A 724 37.86 -12.14 -64.17
C LYS A 724 36.79 -11.71 -65.21
N PRO A 725 37.10 -11.21 -66.44
CA PRO A 725 36.07 -10.84 -67.40
C PRO A 725 35.44 -12.01 -68.18
N ALA A 726 36.02 -13.21 -68.19
CA ALA A 726 35.61 -14.31 -69.07
C ALA A 726 34.44 -15.19 -68.55
N ILE A 727 33.88 -14.91 -67.36
CA ILE A 727 32.84 -15.73 -66.72
C ILE A 727 31.55 -14.93 -66.49
N LYS A 728 31.01 -14.33 -67.57
CA LYS A 728 29.63 -13.83 -67.62
C LYS A 728 28.90 -14.43 -68.82
N VAL A 729 28.17 -15.52 -68.58
CA VAL A 729 27.13 -16.02 -69.50
C VAL A 729 25.76 -15.63 -68.94
N LYS A 730 24.92 -15.14 -69.86
CA LYS A 730 23.59 -14.53 -69.72
C LYS A 730 22.59 -15.38 -68.90
N GLU A 731 21.79 -14.69 -68.08
CA GLU A 731 20.49 -15.17 -67.57
C GLU A 731 19.46 -15.31 -68.69
#